data_AF-A0A1Z9PIY0-F1
#
_entry.id   AF-A0A1Z9PIY0-F1
#
_cell.length_a   1.000
_cell.length_b   1.000
_cell.length_c   1.000
_cell.angle_alpha   90.00
_cell.angle_beta   90.00
_cell.angle_gamma   90.00
#
_symmetry.space_group_name_H-M   'P 1'
#
loop_
_entity.id
_entity.type
_entity.pdbx_description
1 polymer ?
#
loop_
_entity_poly.entity_id
_entity_poly.type
_entity_poly.pdbx_seq_one_letter_code
_entity_poly.pdbx_strand_id
1 'polypeptide(L)'
;MTDKRTMAIGIGVLLLLVNLGLIVTGFVDGQIENTVEGAVSDGMDGLDEDRNQDYTYDYDDDWLNVSSEKAYFANSISNLEDVQANGADPAYEMIGPFIYYENTTREILDFDYEDDTVTYTGYEIYEWCEDCTWMDDEGVEHASVSGDTLTNQVNILWNTQRVAGMNTGIEYLEIFAQGMFAAQMIEFDLANRAPSIWASEDISAMMTDTVTGDAALAGAYLAAGGSNDMASAFQNLEQSVMYDAVDPSNPDTCIALTCDIGPVLVAGMGAPDGGEVTQTRAALYGYGDRSEPELSAIDLGVYALAANTFLARGGGDEINNETPQLRERFQEVSGVNIINPDTLDFLLFDDFNGLLGTFTLSGVTLPGMVVGLLLPLQSGDYFTAMETYNVGLLTVVDIAGYAETWVGLGLLGSPTEFENILLGGQGTLTAGEWWMGAFGGLDPLAGTYIEVGLNIGDYVGMAALTAEKADFILNDENIGLKTTFSREFVYGELAGMSLPDEDGVQWVWHDAYVASLYDIDEDSAGALRSWVGDFVFEVVMPVLITFLSGNTEYYSMPITHWLFGFSDAASASFGFFPWVSLETNMTFYGSDGIGTGDFSAYKMSTAGETKGQRLAQGYINSDGDGLCDYDYDSSGVFIGYDLPCE
;
A
#
# COMPACT_ATOMS: atom_id res chain seq x y z
N MET A 1 15.91 2.63 26.35
CA MET A 1 15.03 1.52 26.75
C MET A 1 14.02 2.09 27.74
N THR A 2 12.98 2.69 27.18
CA THR A 2 11.85 3.28 27.90
C THR A 2 10.63 2.64 27.27
N ASP A 3 9.74 2.15 28.14
CA ASP A 3 8.82 1.05 27.90
C ASP A 3 7.62 1.46 27.03
N LYS A 4 7.78 1.42 25.70
CA LYS A 4 6.71 1.70 24.71
C LYS A 4 5.52 0.71 24.80
N ARG A 5 5.67 -0.43 25.48
CA ARG A 5 4.57 -1.41 25.70
C ARG A 5 3.47 -0.91 26.65
N THR A 6 3.73 0.14 27.45
CA THR A 6 2.73 0.65 28.40
C THR A 6 1.71 1.61 27.73
N MET A 7 2.04 2.17 26.56
CA MET A 7 1.19 3.15 25.87
C MET A 7 0.08 2.49 25.02
N ALA A 8 0.34 1.29 24.47
CA ALA A 8 -0.65 0.54 23.68
C ALA A 8 -1.80 -0.02 24.53
N ILE A 9 -1.54 -0.34 25.80
CA ILE A 9 -2.57 -0.87 26.73
C ILE A 9 -3.54 0.23 27.20
N GLY A 10 -3.11 1.50 27.19
CA GLY A 10 -3.98 2.64 27.53
C GLY A 10 -4.99 3.00 26.44
N ILE A 11 -4.64 2.80 25.17
CA ILE A 11 -5.50 3.15 24.02
C ILE A 11 -6.43 1.98 23.65
N GLY A 12 -5.99 0.73 23.80
CA GLY A 12 -6.81 -0.46 23.56
C GLY A 12 -8.01 -0.60 24.52
N VAL A 13 -7.93 -0.04 25.73
CA VAL A 13 -9.07 0.00 26.67
C VAL A 13 -10.06 1.12 26.31
N LEU A 14 -9.60 2.21 25.67
CA LEU A 14 -10.47 3.31 25.24
C LEU A 14 -11.28 2.94 23.99
N LEU A 15 -10.71 2.22 23.01
CA LEU A 15 -11.43 1.83 21.79
C LEU A 15 -12.43 0.67 22.01
N LEU A 16 -12.16 -0.24 22.95
CA LEU A 16 -13.15 -1.22 23.40
C LEU A 16 -14.23 -0.59 24.30
N LEU A 17 -13.98 0.58 24.88
CA LEU A 17 -15.02 1.36 25.57
C LEU A 17 -15.86 2.21 24.61
N VAL A 18 -15.33 2.60 23.45
CA VAL A 18 -16.08 3.44 22.48
C VAL A 18 -17.16 2.64 21.73
N ASN A 19 -17.01 1.32 21.53
CA ASN A 19 -18.08 0.46 20.99
C ASN A 19 -18.84 -0.37 22.04
N LEU A 20 -18.60 -0.13 23.34
CA LEU A 20 -19.36 -0.75 24.45
C LEU A 20 -19.89 0.29 25.45
N GLY A 21 -19.93 1.57 25.07
CA GLY A 21 -20.02 2.72 25.98
C GLY A 21 -21.15 3.70 25.74
N LEU A 22 -22.34 3.25 25.33
CA LEU A 22 -23.60 3.95 25.66
C LEU A 22 -24.46 3.01 26.52
N ILE A 23 -24.00 2.89 27.77
CA ILE A 23 -24.85 2.61 28.91
C ILE A 23 -25.64 3.90 29.15
N VAL A 24 -26.98 3.78 29.05
CA VAL A 24 -27.98 4.78 29.43
C VAL A 24 -28.11 5.96 28.46
N THR A 25 -29.07 5.82 27.53
CA THR A 25 -29.87 6.97 27.07
C THR A 25 -30.31 7.77 28.29
N GLY A 26 -29.97 9.06 28.32
CA GLY A 26 -29.98 9.93 29.49
C GLY A 26 -31.09 9.69 30.52
N PHE A 27 -30.69 9.19 31.70
CA PHE A 27 -31.17 9.75 32.94
C PHE A 27 -30.01 10.56 33.53
N VAL A 28 -30.19 11.87 33.53
CA VAL A 28 -29.30 12.89 34.09
C VAL A 28 -28.95 12.52 35.54
N ASP A 29 -27.66 12.39 35.85
CA ASP A 29 -27.18 12.28 37.23
C ASP A 29 -26.94 13.70 37.79
N GLY A 30 -27.80 14.13 38.72
CA GLY A 30 -27.70 15.46 39.33
C GLY A 30 -28.99 15.91 40.04
N GLN A 31 -29.27 15.28 41.19
CA GLN A 31 -30.49 15.40 42.00
C GLN A 31 -31.70 14.68 41.40
N ILE A 32 -32.09 13.56 42.01
CA ILE A 32 -33.45 13.20 42.47
C ILE A 32 -33.41 11.71 42.82
N GLU A 33 -33.08 11.38 44.06
CA GLU A 33 -32.99 9.98 44.54
C GLU A 33 -34.29 9.52 45.25
N ASN A 34 -35.35 10.35 45.30
CA ASN A 34 -36.60 9.98 45.98
C ASN A 34 -37.89 10.34 45.21
N THR A 35 -37.79 10.99 44.04
CA THR A 35 -38.97 11.36 43.22
C THR A 35 -38.98 10.65 41.86
N VAL A 36 -37.81 10.22 41.36
CA VAL A 36 -37.65 9.43 40.11
C VAL A 36 -38.07 7.98 40.31
N GLU A 37 -37.77 7.35 41.46
CA GLU A 37 -38.21 5.98 41.77
C GLU A 37 -39.74 5.82 41.75
N GLY A 38 -40.48 6.85 42.19
CA GLY A 38 -41.95 6.86 42.15
C GLY A 38 -42.53 7.23 40.78
N ALA A 39 -41.84 8.07 40.00
CA ALA A 39 -42.28 8.48 38.66
C ALA A 39 -41.99 7.41 37.59
N VAL A 40 -40.89 6.66 37.72
CA VAL A 40 -40.52 5.54 36.83
C VAL A 40 -41.34 4.28 37.14
N SER A 41 -41.79 4.10 38.39
CA SER A 41 -42.59 2.94 38.80
C SER A 41 -44.00 2.92 38.20
N ASP A 42 -44.66 4.07 38.04
CA ASP A 42 -46.09 4.15 37.73
C ASP A 42 -46.41 4.40 36.25
N GLY A 43 -45.43 4.71 35.40
CA GLY A 43 -45.69 5.18 34.02
C GLY A 43 -44.75 4.61 32.95
N MET A 44 -44.41 3.32 33.02
CA MET A 44 -43.65 2.63 31.96
C MET A 44 -44.21 1.23 31.64
N ASP A 45 -45.32 0.82 32.26
CA ASP A 45 -45.90 -0.51 32.14
C ASP A 45 -46.89 -0.65 30.97
N GLY A 46 -47.17 0.46 30.29
CA GLY A 46 -48.03 0.57 29.13
C GLY A 46 -49.52 0.53 29.48
N LEU A 47 -49.90 0.82 30.73
CA LEU A 47 -51.29 0.83 31.16
C LEU A 47 -51.82 2.25 31.35
N ASP A 48 -53.02 2.52 30.86
CA ASP A 48 -53.72 3.78 31.14
C ASP A 48 -54.19 3.88 32.62
N GLU A 49 -54.71 5.05 33.01
CA GLU A 49 -55.24 5.29 34.38
C GLU A 49 -56.34 4.29 34.80
N ASP A 50 -57.05 3.72 33.83
CA ASP A 50 -58.13 2.76 34.01
C ASP A 50 -57.63 1.29 33.96
N ARG A 51 -56.31 1.08 33.82
CA ARG A 51 -55.60 -0.21 33.65
C ARG A 51 -55.91 -0.95 32.35
N ASN A 52 -56.26 -0.23 31.29
CA ASN A 52 -56.31 -0.81 29.95
C ASN A 52 -54.93 -0.78 29.31
N GLN A 53 -54.65 -1.75 28.44
CA GLN A 53 -53.43 -1.81 27.65
C GLN A 53 -53.41 -0.66 26.64
N ASP A 54 -52.61 0.35 26.91
CA ASP A 54 -52.38 1.51 26.06
C ASP A 54 -50.97 2.09 26.34
N TYR A 55 -49.97 1.55 25.65
CA TYR A 55 -48.59 2.00 25.80
C TYR A 55 -48.40 3.47 25.44
N THR A 56 -49.30 4.08 24.66
CA THR A 56 -49.15 5.50 24.28
C THR A 56 -49.38 6.45 25.45
N TYR A 57 -49.90 5.95 26.57
CA TYR A 57 -50.03 6.70 27.81
C TYR A 57 -48.66 6.96 28.48
N ASP A 58 -47.77 5.97 28.43
CA ASP A 58 -46.44 6.01 29.05
C ASP A 58 -45.34 6.42 28.06
N TYR A 59 -45.53 6.06 26.79
CA TYR A 59 -44.60 6.31 25.69
C TYR A 59 -45.24 7.30 24.70
N ASP A 60 -45.54 8.49 25.22
CA ASP A 60 -46.17 9.59 24.49
C ASP A 60 -45.16 10.39 23.64
N ASP A 61 -45.62 11.49 23.04
CA ASP A 61 -44.76 12.34 22.20
C ASP A 61 -43.54 12.90 22.95
N ASP A 62 -43.63 13.11 24.26
CA ASP A 62 -42.53 13.63 25.10
C ASP A 62 -41.46 12.53 25.34
N TRP A 63 -41.86 11.26 25.42
CA TRP A 63 -40.91 10.14 25.44
C TRP A 63 -40.34 9.83 24.05
N LEU A 64 -41.16 9.92 23.00
CA LEU A 64 -40.75 9.67 21.62
C LEU A 64 -39.83 10.76 21.09
N ASN A 65 -39.98 12.01 21.56
CA ASN A 65 -39.19 13.15 21.11
C ASN A 65 -38.62 13.90 22.32
N VAL A 66 -37.38 13.57 22.67
CA VAL A 66 -36.68 14.20 23.80
C VAL A 66 -35.70 15.23 23.27
N SER A 67 -35.74 16.43 23.83
CA SER A 67 -34.73 17.47 23.60
C SER A 67 -33.97 17.76 24.89
N SER A 68 -32.64 17.75 24.82
CA SER A 68 -31.78 18.08 25.96
C SER A 68 -30.60 18.97 25.56
N GLU A 69 -30.03 19.69 26.52
CA GLU A 69 -28.81 20.47 26.33
C GLU A 69 -27.61 19.69 26.89
N LYS A 70 -26.57 19.50 26.07
CA LYS A 70 -25.35 18.78 26.46
C LYS A 70 -24.12 19.63 26.18
N ALA A 71 -23.27 19.76 27.19
CA ALA A 71 -22.01 20.50 27.10
C ALA A 71 -20.82 19.54 26.96
N TYR A 72 -20.04 19.71 25.90
CA TYR A 72 -18.85 18.92 25.61
C TYR A 72 -17.58 19.74 25.90
N PHE A 73 -16.52 19.05 26.28
CA PHE A 73 -15.19 19.61 26.48
C PHE A 73 -14.15 18.73 25.79
N ALA A 74 -13.10 19.34 25.25
CA ALA A 74 -12.01 18.62 24.60
C ALA A 74 -10.66 19.01 25.21
N ASN A 75 -9.78 18.02 25.39
CA ASN A 75 -8.39 18.25 25.76
C ASN A 75 -7.56 18.39 24.48
N SER A 76 -7.50 19.59 23.92
CA SER A 76 -6.81 19.86 22.65
C SER A 76 -5.29 19.86 22.82
N ILE A 77 -4.56 19.27 21.87
CA ILE A 77 -3.10 19.25 21.86
C ILE A 77 -2.58 20.65 21.46
N SER A 78 -1.99 21.35 22.43
CA SER A 78 -1.47 22.71 22.29
C SER A 78 -0.14 22.81 21.54
N ASN A 79 0.65 21.72 21.53
CA ASN A 79 1.96 21.63 20.87
C ASN A 79 1.96 20.70 19.65
N LEU A 80 0.86 20.66 18.88
CA LEU A 80 0.67 19.71 17.77
C LEU A 80 1.85 19.66 16.77
N GLU A 81 2.37 20.82 16.37
CA GLU A 81 3.51 20.88 15.43
C GLU A 81 4.75 20.15 15.96
N ASP A 82 5.04 20.26 17.26
CA ASP A 82 6.19 19.62 17.91
C ASP A 82 5.96 18.11 18.10
N VAL A 83 4.71 17.71 18.39
CA VAL A 83 4.31 16.29 18.44
C VAL A 83 4.51 15.63 17.08
N GLN A 84 4.01 16.24 16.00
CA GLN A 84 4.10 15.70 14.64
C GLN A 84 5.53 15.73 14.10
N ALA A 85 6.29 16.81 14.31
CA ALA A 85 7.61 16.97 13.71
C ALA A 85 8.73 16.28 14.50
N ASN A 86 8.64 16.24 15.83
CA ASN A 86 9.73 15.81 16.70
C ASN A 86 9.36 14.62 17.61
N GLY A 87 8.11 14.14 17.59
CA GLY A 87 7.64 13.08 18.48
C GLY A 87 7.65 13.50 19.95
N ALA A 88 7.45 14.79 20.23
CA ALA A 88 7.37 15.30 21.60
C ALA A 88 6.11 14.78 22.31
N ASP A 89 6.15 14.73 23.64
CA ASP A 89 4.97 14.38 24.43
C ASP A 89 3.86 15.44 24.22
N PRO A 90 2.59 15.04 24.03
CA PRO A 90 1.49 15.96 23.84
C PRO A 90 1.17 16.75 25.13
N ALA A 91 1.01 18.06 24.98
CA ALA A 91 0.59 18.98 26.02
C ALA A 91 -0.86 19.42 25.75
N TYR A 92 -1.73 19.21 26.73
CA TYR A 92 -3.17 19.39 26.56
C TYR A 92 -3.69 20.70 27.16
N GLU A 93 -4.61 21.33 26.45
CA GLU A 93 -5.40 22.47 26.90
C GLU A 93 -6.90 22.11 26.80
N MET A 94 -7.62 22.26 27.91
CA MET A 94 -9.06 22.04 27.90
C MET A 94 -9.76 23.20 27.18
N ILE A 95 -10.56 22.88 26.17
CA ILE A 95 -11.38 23.81 25.40
C ILE A 95 -12.85 23.41 25.48
N GLY A 96 -13.73 24.40 25.44
CA GLY A 96 -15.17 24.26 25.66
C GLY A 96 -15.68 25.36 26.62
N PRO A 97 -16.95 25.29 27.05
CA PRO A 97 -17.94 24.27 26.72
C PRO A 97 -18.43 24.40 25.26
N PHE A 98 -18.62 23.28 24.55
CA PHE A 98 -19.36 23.23 23.29
C PHE A 98 -20.76 22.71 23.58
N ILE A 99 -21.78 23.56 23.47
CA ILE A 99 -23.13 23.22 23.90
C ILE A 99 -24.00 22.93 22.68
N TYR A 100 -24.66 21.77 22.68
CA TYR A 100 -25.58 21.35 21.62
C TYR A 100 -26.96 21.01 22.20
N TYR A 101 -27.99 21.31 21.44
CA TYR A 101 -29.30 20.68 21.56
C TYR A 101 -29.23 19.29 20.95
N GLU A 102 -29.57 18.27 21.73
CA GLU A 102 -29.67 16.88 21.32
C GLU A 102 -31.16 16.52 21.26
N ASN A 103 -31.66 16.33 20.05
CA ASN A 103 -33.04 15.98 19.76
C ASN A 103 -33.11 14.51 19.38
N THR A 104 -33.50 13.66 20.32
CA THR A 104 -33.73 12.23 20.10
C THR A 104 -35.13 12.02 19.54
N THR A 105 -35.24 11.24 18.46
CA THR A 105 -36.50 10.72 17.94
C THR A 105 -36.51 9.20 18.09
N ARG A 106 -37.58 8.65 18.66
CA ARG A 106 -37.79 7.21 18.85
C ARG A 106 -39.05 6.75 18.12
N GLU A 107 -39.04 5.50 17.71
CA GLU A 107 -40.17 4.77 17.16
C GLU A 107 -40.31 3.44 17.90
N ILE A 108 -41.50 3.13 18.40
CA ILE A 108 -41.80 1.84 19.01
C ILE A 108 -42.06 0.83 17.89
N LEU A 109 -41.27 -0.23 17.88
CA LEU A 109 -41.41 -1.35 16.94
C LEU A 109 -42.41 -2.37 17.46
N ASP A 110 -42.35 -2.66 18.77
CA ASP A 110 -43.22 -3.63 19.41
C ASP A 110 -43.39 -3.34 20.91
N PHE A 111 -44.52 -3.74 21.48
CA PHE A 111 -44.79 -3.69 22.92
C PHE A 111 -45.45 -5.00 23.36
N ASP A 112 -44.73 -5.80 24.13
CA ASP A 112 -45.18 -7.08 24.65
C ASP A 112 -45.64 -6.94 26.10
N TYR A 113 -46.96 -7.01 26.29
CA TYR A 113 -47.60 -6.98 27.61
C TYR A 113 -47.54 -8.31 28.37
N GLU A 114 -47.21 -9.43 27.70
CA GLU A 114 -47.06 -10.73 28.35
C GLU A 114 -45.63 -10.91 28.89
N ASP A 115 -44.64 -10.47 28.12
CA ASP A 115 -43.22 -10.53 28.49
C ASP A 115 -42.74 -9.27 29.24
N ASP A 116 -43.61 -8.27 29.41
CA ASP A 116 -43.33 -6.97 30.02
C ASP A 116 -42.11 -6.29 29.38
N THR A 117 -42.15 -6.11 28.06
CA THR A 117 -41.06 -5.48 27.29
C THR A 117 -41.54 -4.54 26.20
N VAL A 118 -40.73 -3.52 25.90
CA VAL A 118 -40.90 -2.62 24.75
C VAL A 118 -39.67 -2.72 23.86
N THR A 119 -39.88 -2.77 22.55
CA THR A 119 -38.82 -2.72 21.54
C THR A 119 -38.96 -1.42 20.77
N TYR A 120 -37.90 -0.61 20.71
CA TYR A 120 -37.91 0.67 20.01
C TYR A 120 -36.61 0.90 19.25
N THR A 121 -36.65 1.78 18.27
CA THR A 121 -35.48 2.30 17.56
C THR A 121 -35.48 3.81 17.61
N GLY A 122 -34.35 4.45 17.28
CA GLY A 122 -34.28 5.89 17.29
C GLY A 122 -32.96 6.45 16.80
N TYR A 123 -32.98 7.75 16.54
CA TYR A 123 -31.84 8.52 16.08
C TYR A 123 -31.79 9.87 16.79
N GLU A 124 -30.64 10.53 16.72
CA GLU A 124 -30.44 11.86 17.30
C GLU A 124 -30.09 12.89 16.23
N ILE A 125 -30.56 14.12 16.45
CA ILE A 125 -30.19 15.32 15.70
C ILE A 125 -29.53 16.30 16.67
N TYR A 126 -28.34 16.76 16.29
CA TYR A 126 -27.53 17.66 17.10
C TYR A 126 -27.47 19.06 16.48
N GLU A 127 -27.81 20.08 17.26
CA GLU A 127 -27.78 21.49 16.83
C GLU A 127 -26.93 22.32 17.79
N TRP A 128 -25.93 23.04 17.27
CA TRP A 128 -25.09 23.90 18.12
C TRP A 128 -25.91 25.02 18.75
N CYS A 129 -25.86 25.13 20.07
CA CYS A 129 -26.52 26.19 20.82
C CYS A 129 -25.53 27.35 21.05
N GLU A 130 -25.60 28.37 20.19
CA GLU A 130 -24.74 29.57 20.28
C GLU A 130 -25.01 30.39 21.55
N ASP A 131 -26.27 30.45 21.99
CA ASP A 131 -26.70 31.31 23.11
C ASP A 131 -26.71 30.59 24.48
N CYS A 132 -26.34 29.31 24.53
CA CYS A 132 -26.33 28.54 25.77
C CYS A 132 -25.12 28.87 26.65
N THR A 133 -25.28 28.63 27.94
CA THR A 133 -24.20 28.76 28.94
C THR A 133 -24.13 27.52 29.82
N TRP A 134 -22.93 27.08 30.14
CA TRP A 134 -22.68 26.03 31.12
C TRP A 134 -22.06 26.63 32.37
N MET A 135 -22.50 26.21 33.55
CA MET A 135 -22.01 26.69 34.84
C MET A 135 -21.03 25.69 35.43
N ASP A 136 -19.84 26.14 35.81
CA ASP A 136 -18.84 25.29 36.46
C ASP A 136 -19.14 25.04 37.95
N ASP A 137 -18.33 24.16 38.57
CA ASP A 137 -18.43 23.82 40.00
C ASP A 137 -18.24 25.02 40.95
N GLU A 138 -17.69 26.12 40.44
CA GLU A 138 -17.44 27.37 41.18
C GLU A 138 -18.59 28.37 41.00
N GLY A 139 -19.59 28.04 40.17
CA GLY A 139 -20.76 28.86 39.87
C GLY A 139 -20.51 29.93 38.82
N VAL A 140 -19.48 29.79 37.99
CA VAL A 140 -19.16 30.72 36.89
C VAL A 140 -19.81 30.21 35.60
N GLU A 141 -20.54 31.10 34.93
CA GLU A 141 -21.14 30.82 33.62
C GLU A 141 -20.11 30.97 32.50
N HIS A 142 -20.02 29.96 31.64
CA HIS A 142 -19.19 29.92 30.44
C HIS A 142 -20.10 29.81 29.22
N ALA A 143 -19.92 30.70 28.25
CA ALA A 143 -20.69 30.69 27.01
C ALA A 143 -20.27 29.52 26.11
N SER A 144 -21.23 28.99 25.34
CA SER A 144 -20.97 28.00 24.30
C SER A 144 -19.92 28.49 23.31
N VAL A 145 -18.92 27.65 23.04
CA VAL A 145 -17.89 27.85 22.03
C VAL A 145 -18.40 27.28 20.71
N SER A 146 -18.02 27.89 19.58
CA SER A 146 -18.42 27.42 18.25
C SER A 146 -17.94 25.99 17.98
N GLY A 147 -18.82 25.16 17.43
CA GLY A 147 -18.49 23.82 16.94
C GLY A 147 -17.48 23.80 15.79
N ASP A 148 -17.24 24.94 15.13
CA ASP A 148 -16.23 25.08 14.08
C ASP A 148 -14.80 25.29 14.65
N THR A 149 -14.66 25.33 15.98
CA THR A 149 -13.37 25.51 16.63
C THR A 149 -12.45 24.32 16.35
N LEU A 150 -11.33 24.59 15.70
CA LEU A 150 -10.30 23.59 15.43
C LEU A 150 -9.78 22.98 16.73
N THR A 151 -9.86 21.67 16.81
CA THR A 151 -9.47 20.87 17.95
C THR A 151 -8.40 19.88 17.49
N ASN A 152 -7.23 19.94 18.13
CA ASN A 152 -6.09 19.08 17.81
C ASN A 152 -6.19 17.82 18.67
N GLN A 153 -6.28 16.65 18.04
CA GLN A 153 -6.42 15.38 18.75
C GLN A 153 -5.65 14.26 18.07
N VAL A 154 -5.54 13.14 18.79
CA VAL A 154 -5.17 11.86 18.19
C VAL A 154 -6.20 11.46 17.14
N ASN A 155 -5.72 10.97 16.02
CA ASN A 155 -6.55 10.31 15.03
C ASN A 155 -7.05 8.98 15.61
N ILE A 156 -8.31 8.99 16.05
CA ILE A 156 -8.96 7.82 16.66
C ILE A 156 -9.00 6.60 15.73
N LEU A 157 -8.96 6.83 14.41
CA LEU A 157 -8.96 5.79 13.41
C LEU A 157 -7.55 5.33 13.01
N TRP A 158 -6.48 5.96 13.51
CA TRP A 158 -5.13 5.77 12.97
C TRP A 158 -4.71 4.31 12.84
N ASN A 159 -4.85 3.53 13.91
CA ASN A 159 -4.51 2.11 13.87
C ASN A 159 -5.49 1.30 13.02
N THR A 160 -6.78 1.65 13.04
CA THR A 160 -7.80 1.00 12.19
C THR A 160 -7.51 1.23 10.72
N GLN A 161 -7.13 2.44 10.32
CA GLN A 161 -6.73 2.80 8.96
C GLN A 161 -5.48 2.01 8.54
N ARG A 162 -4.48 1.93 9.43
CA ARG A 162 -3.26 1.15 9.19
C ARG A 162 -3.56 -0.33 9.00
N VAL A 163 -4.41 -0.93 9.85
CA VAL A 163 -4.82 -2.34 9.71
C VAL A 163 -5.65 -2.53 8.44
N ALA A 164 -6.64 -1.68 8.19
CA ALA A 164 -7.56 -1.82 7.06
C ALA A 164 -6.85 -1.75 5.71
N GLY A 165 -5.85 -0.86 5.58
CA GLY A 165 -5.06 -0.66 4.38
C GLY A 165 -3.86 -1.59 4.21
N MET A 166 -3.66 -2.60 5.07
CA MET A 166 -2.46 -3.47 5.04
C MET A 166 -2.22 -4.13 3.69
N ASN A 167 -3.27 -4.72 3.10
CA ASN A 167 -3.17 -5.41 1.82
C ASN A 167 -2.76 -4.44 0.70
N THR A 168 -3.36 -3.25 0.68
CA THR A 168 -2.99 -2.18 -0.24
C THR A 168 -1.57 -1.70 0.01
N GLY A 169 -1.15 -1.56 1.28
CA GLY A 169 0.21 -1.14 1.59
C GLY A 169 1.29 -2.10 1.10
N ILE A 170 1.02 -3.40 1.16
CA ILE A 170 1.92 -4.43 0.62
C ILE A 170 1.95 -4.37 -0.91
N GLU A 171 0.81 -4.17 -1.56
CA GLU A 171 0.73 -3.99 -3.02
C GLU A 171 1.53 -2.76 -3.48
N TYR A 172 1.39 -1.62 -2.81
CA TYR A 172 2.19 -0.42 -3.10
C TYR A 172 3.69 -0.66 -2.88
N LEU A 173 4.07 -1.41 -1.85
CA LEU A 173 5.47 -1.74 -1.59
C LEU A 173 6.07 -2.58 -2.72
N GLU A 174 5.31 -3.54 -3.26
CA GLU A 174 5.69 -4.30 -4.46
C GLU A 174 5.85 -3.38 -5.68
N ILE A 175 4.89 -2.48 -5.91
CA ILE A 175 4.97 -1.50 -7.02
C ILE A 175 6.21 -0.61 -6.87
N PHE A 176 6.54 -0.17 -5.66
CA PHE A 176 7.76 0.60 -5.41
C PHE A 176 9.02 -0.21 -5.67
N ALA A 177 9.07 -1.49 -5.25
CA ALA A 177 10.19 -2.37 -5.53
C ALA A 177 10.38 -2.57 -7.05
N GLN A 178 9.30 -2.84 -7.77
CA GLN A 178 9.30 -2.97 -9.23
C GLN A 178 9.68 -1.66 -9.93
N GLY A 179 9.27 -0.51 -9.39
CA GLY A 179 9.72 0.80 -9.85
C GLY A 179 11.22 1.02 -9.69
N MET A 180 11.81 0.57 -8.58
CA MET A 180 13.26 0.61 -8.37
C MET A 180 14.01 -0.30 -9.34
N PHE A 181 13.48 -1.49 -9.61
CA PHE A 181 14.00 -2.38 -10.65
C PHE A 181 13.93 -1.71 -12.03
N ALA A 182 12.78 -1.15 -12.40
CA ALA A 182 12.57 -0.49 -13.67
C ALA A 182 13.52 0.70 -13.87
N ALA A 183 13.75 1.52 -12.84
CA ALA A 183 14.73 2.60 -12.88
C ALA A 183 16.14 2.08 -13.21
N GLN A 184 16.58 0.97 -12.59
CA GLN A 184 17.87 0.35 -12.91
C GLN A 184 17.92 -0.21 -14.34
N MET A 185 16.83 -0.78 -14.83
CA MET A 185 16.76 -1.27 -16.20
C MET A 185 16.79 -0.14 -17.23
N ILE A 186 16.12 0.99 -16.95
CA ILE A 186 16.18 2.19 -17.78
C ILE A 186 17.59 2.78 -17.76
N GLU A 187 18.25 2.84 -16.60
CA GLU A 187 19.65 3.26 -16.52
C GLU A 187 20.55 2.33 -17.33
N PHE A 188 20.38 1.01 -17.23
CA PHE A 188 21.10 0.04 -18.02
C PHE A 188 20.87 0.23 -19.52
N ASP A 189 19.64 0.49 -19.95
CA ASP A 189 19.28 0.76 -21.33
C ASP A 189 20.03 2.00 -21.86
N LEU A 190 20.05 3.08 -21.09
CA LEU A 190 20.74 4.31 -21.45
C LEU A 190 22.27 4.14 -21.49
N ALA A 191 22.84 3.45 -20.50
CA ALA A 191 24.28 3.24 -20.36
C ALA A 191 24.83 2.22 -21.36
N ASN A 192 24.05 1.19 -21.67
CA ASN A 192 24.53 0.01 -22.37
C ASN A 192 23.70 -0.34 -23.61
N ARG A 193 22.37 -0.43 -23.52
CA ARG A 193 21.56 -0.90 -24.68
C ARG A 193 21.63 0.07 -25.86
N ALA A 194 21.44 1.37 -25.63
CA ALA A 194 21.57 2.38 -26.70
C ALA A 194 22.95 2.35 -27.39
N PRO A 195 24.09 2.42 -26.66
CA PRO A 195 25.40 2.28 -27.29
C PRO A 195 25.63 0.94 -27.99
N SER A 196 25.05 -0.14 -27.47
CA SER A 196 25.18 -1.47 -28.06
C SER A 196 24.43 -1.57 -29.39
N ILE A 197 23.23 -1.00 -29.49
CA ILE A 197 22.49 -0.86 -30.76
C ILE A 197 23.34 -0.07 -31.77
N TRP A 198 23.84 1.10 -31.40
CA TRP A 198 24.68 1.89 -32.31
C TRP A 198 25.98 1.17 -32.70
N ALA A 199 26.56 0.39 -31.79
CA ALA A 199 27.74 -0.40 -32.08
C ALA A 199 27.43 -1.57 -33.02
N SER A 200 26.27 -2.21 -32.89
CA SER A 200 25.83 -3.30 -33.76
C SER A 200 25.53 -2.77 -35.18
N GLU A 201 24.96 -1.56 -35.27
CA GLU A 201 24.77 -0.83 -36.53
C GLU A 201 26.10 -0.44 -37.19
N ASP A 202 27.08 0.03 -36.40
CA ASP A 202 28.42 0.35 -36.90
C ASP A 202 29.12 -0.90 -37.44
N ILE A 203 29.07 -2.01 -36.70
CA ILE A 203 29.62 -3.31 -37.13
C ILE A 203 28.93 -3.77 -38.42
N SER A 204 27.60 -3.63 -38.49
CA SER A 204 26.82 -3.92 -39.70
C SER A 204 27.27 -3.05 -40.88
N ALA A 205 27.50 -1.76 -40.65
CA ALA A 205 27.93 -0.81 -41.67
C ALA A 205 29.39 -1.04 -42.14
N MET A 206 30.23 -1.69 -41.33
CA MET A 206 31.57 -2.11 -41.77
C MET A 206 31.51 -3.20 -42.85
N MET A 207 30.44 -4.00 -42.85
CA MET A 207 30.25 -5.07 -43.84
C MET A 207 29.70 -4.48 -45.13
N THR A 208 30.39 -4.77 -46.23
CA THR A 208 30.06 -4.26 -47.57
C THR A 208 30.25 -5.37 -48.59
N ASP A 209 29.88 -5.14 -49.85
CA ASP A 209 30.12 -6.09 -50.96
C ASP A 209 31.59 -6.55 -51.08
N THR A 210 32.54 -5.83 -50.48
CA THR A 210 33.97 -6.15 -50.53
C THR A 210 34.61 -6.47 -49.18
N VAL A 211 33.89 -6.26 -48.07
CA VAL A 211 34.36 -6.53 -46.70
C VAL A 211 33.37 -7.46 -46.03
N THR A 212 33.77 -8.72 -45.85
CA THR A 212 32.98 -9.73 -45.13
C THR A 212 33.14 -9.60 -43.62
N GLY A 213 32.23 -10.19 -42.84
CA GLY A 213 32.36 -10.30 -41.39
C GLY A 213 33.69 -10.95 -40.95
N ASP A 214 34.15 -11.98 -41.67
CA ASP A 214 35.47 -12.59 -41.46
C ASP A 214 36.61 -11.56 -41.56
N ALA A 215 36.54 -10.67 -42.56
CA ALA A 215 37.54 -9.64 -42.78
C ALA A 215 37.48 -8.54 -41.70
N ALA A 216 36.27 -8.21 -41.23
CA ALA A 216 36.08 -7.27 -40.13
C ALA A 216 36.71 -7.80 -38.82
N LEU A 217 36.46 -9.07 -38.48
CA LEU A 217 37.07 -9.72 -37.30
C LEU A 217 38.60 -9.80 -37.40
N ALA A 218 39.13 -10.20 -38.55
CA ALA A 218 40.57 -10.22 -38.78
C ALA A 218 41.18 -8.81 -38.67
N GLY A 219 40.48 -7.79 -39.18
CA GLY A 219 40.88 -6.39 -39.07
C GLY A 219 40.92 -5.90 -37.62
N ALA A 220 39.88 -6.22 -36.82
CA ALA A 220 39.82 -5.89 -35.40
C ALA A 220 40.94 -6.57 -34.60
N TYR A 221 41.22 -7.85 -34.88
CA TYR A 221 42.34 -8.58 -34.29
C TYR A 221 43.70 -7.93 -34.58
N LEU A 222 43.94 -7.52 -35.84
CA LEU A 222 45.16 -6.80 -36.22
C LEU A 222 45.27 -5.45 -35.53
N ALA A 223 44.17 -4.70 -35.44
CA ALA A 223 44.12 -3.41 -34.74
C ALA A 223 44.40 -3.57 -33.23
N ALA A 224 44.01 -4.71 -32.65
CA ALA A 224 44.32 -5.08 -31.27
C ALA A 224 45.76 -5.60 -31.05
N GLY A 225 46.63 -5.52 -32.06
CA GLY A 225 48.04 -5.93 -31.97
C GLY A 225 48.31 -7.38 -32.38
N GLY A 226 47.32 -8.05 -32.98
CA GLY A 226 47.45 -9.39 -33.54
C GLY A 226 48.46 -9.51 -34.69
N SER A 227 48.94 -10.73 -34.95
CA SER A 227 49.85 -11.01 -36.07
C SER A 227 49.09 -11.33 -37.36
N ASN A 228 49.52 -10.74 -38.48
CA ASN A 228 48.95 -11.07 -39.80
C ASN A 228 49.06 -12.54 -40.20
N ASP A 229 49.92 -13.32 -39.54
CA ASP A 229 50.02 -14.76 -39.76
C ASP A 229 48.75 -15.52 -39.35
N MET A 230 47.92 -14.97 -38.45
CA MET A 230 46.67 -15.58 -37.98
C MET A 230 45.43 -15.12 -38.75
N ALA A 231 45.58 -14.29 -39.79
CA ALA A 231 44.42 -13.74 -40.53
C ALA A 231 43.53 -14.83 -41.16
N SER A 232 44.07 -15.99 -41.53
CA SER A 232 43.29 -17.10 -42.06
C SER A 232 42.44 -17.83 -41.02
N ALA A 233 42.71 -17.65 -39.72
CA ALA A 233 41.92 -18.27 -38.65
C ALA A 233 40.46 -17.83 -38.68
N PHE A 234 40.21 -16.60 -39.16
CA PHE A 234 38.90 -15.96 -39.18
C PHE A 234 37.96 -16.44 -40.31
N GLN A 235 38.38 -17.38 -41.16
CA GLN A 235 37.53 -17.88 -42.23
C GLN A 235 36.35 -18.70 -41.70
N ASN A 236 35.18 -18.46 -42.30
CA ASN A 236 33.90 -19.12 -41.99
C ASN A 236 33.35 -18.82 -40.59
N LEU A 237 33.52 -17.58 -40.11
CA LEU A 237 32.99 -17.12 -38.83
C LEU A 237 31.86 -16.10 -38.98
N GLU A 238 31.76 -15.45 -40.13
CA GLU A 238 30.80 -14.38 -40.41
C GLU A 238 29.38 -14.78 -40.02
N GLN A 239 28.91 -15.95 -40.47
CA GLN A 239 27.55 -16.37 -40.17
C GLN A 239 27.34 -16.58 -38.66
N SER A 240 28.22 -17.32 -37.99
CA SER A 240 28.04 -17.67 -36.57
C SER A 240 28.27 -16.49 -35.63
N VAL A 241 29.19 -15.59 -35.96
CA VAL A 241 29.55 -14.45 -35.09
C VAL A 241 28.67 -13.23 -35.34
N MET A 242 28.39 -12.92 -36.61
CA MET A 242 27.69 -11.68 -36.96
C MET A 242 26.18 -11.83 -36.95
N TYR A 243 25.63 -12.99 -37.34
CA TYR A 243 24.20 -13.09 -37.67
C TYR A 243 23.42 -14.18 -36.92
N ASP A 244 24.01 -15.36 -36.68
CA ASP A 244 23.25 -16.54 -36.23
C ASP A 244 23.37 -16.82 -34.72
N ALA A 245 24.23 -16.12 -33.99
CA ALA A 245 24.37 -16.38 -32.56
C ALA A 245 23.11 -15.99 -31.80
N VAL A 246 22.59 -16.92 -31.02
CA VAL A 246 21.42 -16.77 -30.14
C VAL A 246 21.76 -17.23 -28.73
N ASP A 247 21.01 -16.75 -27.73
CA ASP A 247 21.11 -17.27 -26.37
C ASP A 247 20.72 -18.77 -26.38
N PRO A 248 21.59 -19.69 -25.93
CA PRO A 248 21.27 -21.11 -25.87
C PRO A 248 20.08 -21.46 -24.96
N SER A 249 19.79 -20.61 -23.98
CA SER A 249 18.65 -20.76 -23.06
C SER A 249 17.36 -20.13 -23.58
N ASN A 250 17.47 -19.17 -24.51
CA ASN A 250 16.34 -18.55 -25.20
C ASN A 250 16.67 -18.26 -26.68
N PRO A 251 16.32 -19.17 -27.61
CA PRO A 251 16.64 -19.02 -29.03
C PRO A 251 16.02 -17.79 -29.72
N ASP A 252 15.03 -17.14 -29.10
CA ASP A 252 14.43 -15.90 -29.62
C ASP A 252 15.30 -14.66 -29.33
N THR A 253 16.27 -14.77 -28.42
CA THR A 253 17.22 -13.70 -28.08
C THR A 253 18.45 -13.78 -28.98
N CYS A 254 18.58 -12.84 -29.92
CA CYS A 254 19.78 -12.72 -30.75
C CYS A 254 20.94 -12.08 -30.00
N ILE A 255 22.09 -12.76 -29.96
CA ILE A 255 23.34 -12.28 -29.32
C ILE A 255 24.45 -12.01 -30.33
N ALA A 256 24.16 -12.15 -31.62
CA ALA A 256 25.13 -11.92 -32.69
C ALA A 256 25.65 -10.47 -32.69
N LEU A 257 26.85 -10.22 -33.21
CA LEU A 257 27.48 -8.89 -33.10
C LEU A 257 26.71 -7.77 -33.84
N THR A 258 25.81 -8.11 -34.76
CA THR A 258 24.91 -7.14 -35.41
C THR A 258 23.54 -7.03 -34.75
N CYS A 259 23.32 -7.71 -33.63
CA CYS A 259 22.09 -7.61 -32.84
C CYS A 259 22.28 -6.67 -31.64
N ASP A 260 21.17 -6.13 -31.16
CA ASP A 260 21.10 -5.04 -30.18
C ASP A 260 21.97 -5.28 -28.94
N ILE A 261 21.99 -6.50 -28.41
CA ILE A 261 22.74 -6.84 -27.19
C ILE A 261 24.10 -7.51 -27.44
N GLY A 262 24.46 -7.80 -28.69
CA GLY A 262 25.69 -8.54 -29.02
C GLY A 262 26.96 -7.81 -28.56
N PRO A 263 27.15 -6.53 -28.92
CA PRO A 263 28.31 -5.76 -28.48
C PRO A 263 28.44 -5.63 -26.96
N VAL A 264 27.37 -5.30 -26.24
CA VAL A 264 27.38 -5.22 -24.77
C VAL A 264 27.66 -6.58 -24.13
N LEU A 265 27.08 -7.67 -24.64
CA LEU A 265 27.34 -9.00 -24.10
C LEU A 265 28.82 -9.35 -24.18
N VAL A 266 29.43 -9.23 -25.36
CA VAL A 266 30.85 -9.54 -25.54
C VAL A 266 31.76 -8.64 -24.71
N ALA A 267 31.43 -7.35 -24.61
CA ALA A 267 32.18 -6.40 -23.80
C ALA A 267 32.07 -6.74 -22.30
N GLY A 268 30.86 -7.04 -21.82
CA GLY A 268 30.55 -7.38 -20.43
C GLY A 268 31.19 -8.68 -19.96
N MET A 269 31.36 -9.67 -20.85
CA MET A 269 32.13 -10.89 -20.56
C MET A 269 33.60 -10.61 -20.23
N GLY A 270 34.14 -9.46 -20.64
CA GLY A 270 35.53 -9.06 -20.40
C GLY A 270 36.53 -9.56 -21.46
N ALA A 271 37.77 -9.10 -21.33
CA ALA A 271 38.84 -9.42 -22.28
C ALA A 271 39.17 -10.93 -22.29
N PRO A 272 39.68 -11.47 -23.42
CA PRO A 272 40.16 -12.85 -23.51
C PRO A 272 41.13 -13.20 -22.37
N ASP A 273 40.84 -14.31 -21.67
CA ASP A 273 41.64 -14.83 -20.56
C ASP A 273 42.36 -16.15 -20.92
N GLY A 274 42.05 -16.74 -22.07
CA GLY A 274 42.50 -18.08 -22.47
C GLY A 274 41.89 -19.20 -21.61
N GLY A 275 40.93 -18.86 -20.77
CA GLY A 275 40.32 -19.68 -19.74
C GLY A 275 38.81 -19.73 -19.93
N GLU A 276 38.08 -19.34 -18.88
CA GLU A 276 36.62 -19.47 -18.83
C GLU A 276 35.93 -18.47 -19.75
N VAL A 277 36.36 -17.20 -19.74
CA VAL A 277 35.77 -16.16 -20.59
C VAL A 277 35.92 -16.52 -22.07
N THR A 278 37.13 -16.90 -22.49
CA THR A 278 37.43 -17.32 -23.86
C THR A 278 36.61 -18.54 -24.28
N GLN A 279 36.50 -19.56 -23.42
CA GLN A 279 35.74 -20.77 -23.74
C GLN A 279 34.23 -20.52 -23.83
N THR A 280 33.68 -19.74 -22.91
CA THR A 280 32.26 -19.39 -22.91
C THR A 280 31.90 -18.59 -24.15
N ARG A 281 32.71 -17.58 -24.51
CA ARG A 281 32.46 -16.78 -25.72
C ARG A 281 32.61 -17.62 -26.99
N ALA A 282 33.60 -18.51 -27.04
CA ALA A 282 33.76 -19.42 -28.17
C ALA A 282 32.59 -20.39 -28.35
N ALA A 283 31.98 -20.83 -27.25
CA ALA A 283 30.78 -21.66 -27.29
C ALA A 283 29.56 -20.89 -27.83
N LEU A 284 29.33 -19.67 -27.34
CA LEU A 284 28.20 -18.83 -27.76
C LEU A 284 28.24 -18.47 -29.25
N TYR A 285 29.43 -18.18 -29.78
CA TYR A 285 29.61 -17.68 -31.14
C TYR A 285 30.12 -18.75 -32.13
N GLY A 286 30.13 -20.02 -31.73
CA GLY A 286 30.32 -21.15 -32.62
C GLY A 286 31.74 -21.39 -33.12
N TYR A 287 32.77 -20.96 -32.38
CA TYR A 287 34.19 -21.19 -32.72
C TYR A 287 34.97 -22.00 -31.67
N GLY A 288 34.27 -22.65 -30.74
CA GLY A 288 34.88 -23.49 -29.70
C GLY A 288 35.56 -24.78 -30.21
N ASP A 289 35.39 -25.15 -31.47
CA ASP A 289 36.07 -26.29 -32.10
C ASP A 289 37.50 -25.96 -32.55
N ARG A 290 37.89 -24.70 -32.51
CA ARG A 290 39.22 -24.22 -32.90
C ARG A 290 40.27 -24.57 -31.83
N SER A 291 41.46 -24.92 -32.30
CA SER A 291 42.61 -25.23 -31.44
C SER A 291 43.54 -24.02 -31.29
N GLU A 292 44.29 -23.97 -30.20
CA GLU A 292 45.36 -22.98 -30.03
C GLU A 292 46.42 -23.08 -31.16
N PRO A 293 46.91 -21.96 -31.72
CA PRO A 293 46.69 -20.57 -31.30
C PRO A 293 45.48 -19.85 -31.93
N GLU A 294 44.71 -20.53 -32.79
CA GLU A 294 43.61 -19.92 -33.56
C GLU A 294 42.45 -19.49 -32.65
N LEU A 295 42.11 -20.30 -31.65
CA LEU A 295 41.06 -19.99 -30.68
C LEU A 295 41.29 -18.62 -30.01
N SER A 296 42.46 -18.45 -29.41
CA SER A 296 42.85 -17.19 -28.76
C SER A 296 42.89 -16.00 -29.73
N ALA A 297 43.28 -16.23 -31.00
CA ALA A 297 43.29 -15.17 -32.01
C ALA A 297 41.86 -14.74 -32.38
N ILE A 298 40.96 -15.70 -32.59
CA ILE A 298 39.55 -15.45 -32.91
C ILE A 298 38.87 -14.73 -31.76
N ASP A 299 39.04 -15.21 -30.53
CA ASP A 299 38.45 -14.62 -29.33
C ASP A 299 38.87 -13.16 -29.14
N LEU A 300 40.15 -12.86 -29.36
CA LEU A 300 40.64 -11.48 -29.37
C LEU A 300 40.02 -10.64 -30.48
N GLY A 301 39.83 -11.18 -31.69
CA GLY A 301 39.17 -10.45 -32.78
C GLY A 301 37.70 -10.14 -32.51
N VAL A 302 36.96 -11.12 -31.97
CA VAL A 302 35.55 -10.96 -31.56
C VAL A 302 35.42 -9.92 -30.45
N TYR A 303 36.21 -10.06 -29.38
CA TYR A 303 36.22 -9.10 -28.29
C TYR A 303 36.63 -7.70 -28.76
N ALA A 304 37.71 -7.58 -29.55
CA ALA A 304 38.20 -6.29 -30.00
C ALA A 304 37.20 -5.58 -30.92
N LEU A 305 36.47 -6.29 -31.78
CA LEU A 305 35.47 -5.66 -32.63
C LEU A 305 34.30 -5.12 -31.79
N ALA A 306 33.73 -5.97 -30.95
CA ALA A 306 32.59 -5.61 -30.11
C ALA A 306 32.93 -4.52 -29.09
N ALA A 307 33.94 -4.76 -28.25
CA ALA A 307 34.26 -3.87 -27.13
C ALA A 307 34.75 -2.50 -27.60
N ASN A 308 35.56 -2.41 -28.67
CA ASN A 308 36.01 -1.10 -29.15
C ASN A 308 34.86 -0.28 -29.77
N THR A 309 33.95 -0.93 -30.49
CA THR A 309 32.82 -0.22 -31.11
C THR A 309 31.81 0.22 -30.05
N PHE A 310 31.54 -0.66 -29.07
CA PHE A 310 30.71 -0.35 -27.90
C PHE A 310 31.26 0.82 -27.08
N LEU A 311 32.56 0.78 -26.72
CA LEU A 311 33.21 1.87 -26.00
C LEU A 311 33.26 3.17 -26.81
N ALA A 312 33.44 3.10 -28.13
CA ALA A 312 33.42 4.29 -28.99
C ALA A 312 32.06 5.00 -29.02
N ARG A 313 30.98 4.28 -28.68
CA ARG A 313 29.61 4.78 -28.51
C ARG A 313 29.27 5.16 -27.06
N GLY A 314 30.25 5.13 -26.15
CA GLY A 314 30.06 5.46 -24.74
C GLY A 314 29.30 4.37 -23.97
N GLY A 315 29.49 3.11 -24.36
CA GLY A 315 28.97 1.96 -23.64
C GLY A 315 29.58 1.83 -22.25
N GLY A 316 28.73 1.75 -21.22
CA GLY A 316 29.14 1.70 -19.81
C GLY A 316 29.47 3.06 -19.20
N ASP A 317 29.16 4.16 -19.89
CA ASP A 317 29.25 5.51 -19.30
C ASP A 317 28.22 5.67 -18.17
N GLU A 318 28.59 6.40 -17.12
CA GLU A 318 27.67 6.82 -16.06
C GLU A 318 26.57 7.75 -16.63
N ILE A 319 25.33 7.53 -16.20
CA ILE A 319 24.17 8.28 -16.68
C ILE A 319 23.88 9.45 -15.74
N ASN A 320 23.98 10.66 -16.29
CA ASN A 320 23.68 11.93 -15.65
C ASN A 320 23.37 13.00 -16.71
N ASN A 321 23.13 14.22 -16.28
CA ASN A 321 22.75 15.33 -17.16
C ASN A 321 23.90 15.86 -18.05
N GLU A 322 25.13 15.43 -17.83
CA GLU A 322 26.30 15.73 -18.66
C GLU A 322 26.63 14.58 -19.64
N THR A 323 25.91 13.45 -19.58
CA THR A 323 26.16 12.29 -20.44
C THR A 323 26.04 12.66 -21.92
N PRO A 324 27.06 12.36 -22.75
CA PRO A 324 27.00 12.62 -24.17
C PRO A 324 25.82 11.90 -24.83
N GLN A 325 25.12 12.64 -25.69
CA GLN A 325 24.01 12.13 -26.50
C GLN A 325 22.86 11.55 -25.65
N LEU A 326 22.63 12.03 -24.43
CA LEU A 326 21.58 11.53 -23.54
C LEU A 326 20.19 11.52 -24.21
N ARG A 327 19.85 12.57 -24.97
CA ARG A 327 18.60 12.64 -25.73
C ARG A 327 18.49 11.54 -26.77
N GLU A 328 19.56 11.31 -27.53
CA GLU A 328 19.61 10.25 -28.53
C GLU A 328 19.57 8.87 -27.88
N ARG A 329 20.25 8.65 -26.74
CA ARG A 329 20.20 7.40 -25.97
C ARG A 329 18.76 7.09 -25.55
N PHE A 330 18.09 8.08 -24.95
CA PHE A 330 16.70 7.93 -24.52
C PHE A 330 15.78 7.66 -25.71
N GLN A 331 15.94 8.39 -26.82
CA GLN A 331 15.15 8.17 -28.03
C GLN A 331 15.37 6.76 -28.62
N GLU A 332 16.59 6.22 -28.57
CA GLU A 332 16.91 4.89 -29.10
C GLU A 332 16.15 3.78 -28.38
N VAL A 333 16.12 3.82 -27.05
CA VAL A 333 15.54 2.75 -26.22
C VAL A 333 14.05 2.93 -25.97
N SER A 334 13.57 4.17 -25.87
CA SER A 334 12.16 4.46 -25.60
C SER A 334 11.33 4.78 -26.85
N GLY A 335 11.96 5.15 -27.96
CA GLY A 335 11.29 5.75 -29.12
C GLY A 335 10.83 7.20 -28.90
N VAL A 336 11.00 7.77 -27.70
CA VAL A 336 10.52 9.11 -27.33
C VAL A 336 11.60 10.15 -27.53
N ASN A 337 11.27 11.22 -28.27
CA ASN A 337 12.19 12.34 -28.49
C ASN A 337 11.80 13.58 -27.69
N ILE A 338 12.52 13.84 -26.59
CA ILE A 338 12.39 15.07 -25.80
C ILE A 338 13.42 16.10 -26.27
N ILE A 339 12.97 17.11 -27.02
CA ILE A 339 13.87 18.10 -27.64
C ILE A 339 14.44 19.08 -26.62
N ASN A 340 13.68 19.44 -25.60
CA ASN A 340 14.12 20.39 -24.58
C ASN A 340 15.02 19.66 -23.56
N PRO A 341 16.30 20.05 -23.41
CA PRO A 341 17.21 19.40 -22.49
C PRO A 341 16.77 19.55 -21.02
N ASP A 342 16.20 20.68 -20.62
CA ASP A 342 15.72 20.89 -19.25
C ASP A 342 14.53 19.96 -18.94
N THR A 343 13.67 19.71 -19.92
CA THR A 343 12.55 18.77 -19.80
C THR A 343 13.04 17.32 -19.71
N LEU A 344 14.06 16.95 -20.49
CA LEU A 344 14.65 15.62 -20.43
C LEU A 344 15.37 15.39 -19.09
N ASP A 345 16.11 16.40 -18.63
CA ASP A 345 16.81 16.39 -17.33
C ASP A 345 15.81 16.17 -16.19
N PHE A 346 14.72 16.95 -16.15
CA PHE A 346 13.65 16.77 -15.18
C PHE A 346 12.98 15.39 -15.28
N LEU A 347 12.64 14.95 -16.51
CA LEU A 347 12.01 13.64 -16.73
C LEU A 347 12.87 12.48 -16.22
N LEU A 348 14.18 12.54 -16.38
CA LEU A 348 15.06 11.44 -15.98
C LEU A 348 15.50 11.54 -14.53
N PHE A 349 15.87 12.74 -14.05
CA PHE A 349 16.67 12.88 -12.84
C PHE A 349 16.01 13.68 -11.70
N ASP A 350 14.81 14.22 -11.87
CA ASP A 350 14.12 14.84 -10.73
C ASP A 350 13.92 13.80 -9.62
N ASP A 351 14.35 14.11 -8.38
CA ASP A 351 14.31 13.14 -7.27
C ASP A 351 12.89 12.61 -7.02
N PHE A 352 11.87 13.47 -7.13
CA PHE A 352 10.49 13.15 -6.77
C PHE A 352 9.67 12.57 -7.91
N ASN A 353 9.95 12.94 -9.17
CA ASN A 353 9.13 12.58 -10.33
C ASN A 353 9.93 11.90 -11.44
N GLY A 354 11.25 11.97 -11.42
CA GLY A 354 12.12 11.47 -12.48
C GLY A 354 12.06 9.95 -12.61
N LEU A 355 12.25 9.45 -13.83
CA LEU A 355 12.26 8.01 -14.11
C LEU A 355 13.39 7.27 -13.39
N LEU A 356 14.52 7.93 -13.17
CA LEU A 356 15.68 7.45 -12.40
C LEU A 356 15.78 8.11 -11.02
N GLY A 357 14.84 9.01 -10.71
CA GLY A 357 14.77 9.72 -9.44
C GLY A 357 14.38 8.78 -8.31
N THR A 358 14.95 9.03 -7.12
CA THR A 358 14.53 8.36 -5.89
C THR A 358 14.51 9.38 -4.75
N PHE A 359 13.59 9.20 -3.82
CA PHE A 359 13.51 10.03 -2.63
C PHE A 359 13.07 9.21 -1.41
N THR A 360 13.43 9.66 -0.21
CA THR A 360 13.08 8.94 1.02
C THR A 360 11.98 9.67 1.78
N LEU A 361 10.85 8.99 2.03
CA LEU A 361 9.79 9.46 2.92
C LEU A 361 9.85 8.65 4.22
N SER A 362 10.15 9.32 5.34
CA SER A 362 10.22 8.72 6.69
C SER A 362 10.94 7.37 6.78
N GLY A 363 12.03 7.22 6.03
CA GLY A 363 12.86 6.00 6.01
C GLY A 363 12.53 4.99 4.93
N VAL A 364 11.50 5.21 4.12
CA VAL A 364 11.15 4.38 2.95
C VAL A 364 11.63 5.07 1.68
N THR A 365 12.50 4.42 0.91
CA THR A 365 12.94 4.90 -0.41
C THR A 365 11.87 4.61 -1.45
N LEU A 366 11.46 5.65 -2.18
CA LEU A 366 10.42 5.60 -3.19
C LEU A 366 10.99 6.00 -4.56
N PRO A 367 10.65 5.27 -5.63
CA PRO A 367 11.03 5.64 -6.99
C PRO A 367 10.17 6.82 -7.50
N GLY A 368 10.82 7.85 -8.03
CA GLY A 368 10.17 9.04 -8.57
C GLY A 368 9.21 8.72 -9.72
N MET A 369 9.51 7.70 -10.53
CA MET A 369 8.64 7.27 -11.63
C MET A 369 7.26 6.83 -11.16
N VAL A 370 7.15 6.21 -9.98
CA VAL A 370 5.85 5.74 -9.47
C VAL A 370 4.98 6.96 -9.15
N VAL A 371 5.55 7.97 -8.51
CA VAL A 371 4.84 9.20 -8.12
C VAL A 371 4.54 10.09 -9.32
N GLY A 372 5.53 10.37 -10.16
CA GLY A 372 5.41 11.29 -11.28
C GLY A 372 4.61 10.74 -12.47
N LEU A 373 4.59 9.42 -12.64
CA LEU A 373 3.99 8.77 -13.81
C LEU A 373 2.93 7.72 -13.45
N LEU A 374 3.29 6.67 -12.68
CA LEU A 374 2.41 5.50 -12.55
C LEU A 374 1.12 5.79 -11.76
N LEU A 375 1.19 6.52 -10.65
CA LEU A 375 0.00 6.87 -9.85
C LEU A 375 -0.97 7.79 -10.62
N PRO A 376 -0.51 8.84 -11.32
CA PRO A 376 -1.35 9.56 -12.26
C PRO A 376 -2.00 8.65 -13.31
N LEU A 377 -1.24 7.68 -13.85
CA LEU A 377 -1.76 6.74 -14.85
C LEU A 377 -2.86 5.82 -14.30
N GLN A 378 -2.64 5.23 -13.12
CA GLN A 378 -3.60 4.34 -12.47
C GLN A 378 -4.90 5.07 -12.09
N SER A 379 -4.80 6.34 -11.69
CA SER A 379 -5.96 7.17 -11.38
C SER A 379 -6.64 7.79 -12.61
N GLY A 380 -6.07 7.60 -13.81
CA GLY A 380 -6.55 8.22 -15.05
C GLY A 380 -6.31 9.72 -15.14
N ASP A 381 -5.49 10.28 -14.25
CA ASP A 381 -5.11 11.69 -14.20
C ASP A 381 -3.88 11.99 -15.06
N TYR A 382 -4.03 11.77 -16.37
CA TYR A 382 -2.98 12.07 -17.35
C TYR A 382 -2.60 13.56 -17.41
N PHE A 383 -3.50 14.46 -16.96
CA PHE A 383 -3.25 15.90 -16.95
C PHE A 383 -2.17 16.25 -15.92
N THR A 384 -2.23 15.67 -14.72
CA THR A 384 -1.18 15.85 -13.72
C THR A 384 0.17 15.41 -14.25
N ALA A 385 0.28 14.25 -14.90
CA ALA A 385 1.56 13.80 -15.50
C ALA A 385 2.06 14.76 -16.61
N MET A 386 1.15 15.32 -17.43
CA MET A 386 1.51 16.32 -18.44
C MET A 386 2.06 17.61 -17.81
N GLU A 387 1.45 18.08 -16.72
CA GLU A 387 1.90 19.26 -15.99
C GLU A 387 3.24 19.01 -15.29
N THR A 388 3.38 17.86 -14.61
CA THR A 388 4.60 17.44 -13.92
C THR A 388 5.79 17.43 -14.89
N TYR A 389 5.70 16.72 -16.00
CA TYR A 389 6.81 16.60 -16.94
C TYR A 389 6.87 17.74 -17.98
N ASN A 390 5.89 18.64 -18.00
CA ASN A 390 5.78 19.71 -18.99
C ASN A 390 5.86 19.21 -20.45
N VAL A 391 5.12 18.13 -20.74
CA VAL A 391 5.03 17.51 -22.09
C VAL A 391 3.58 17.33 -22.53
N GLY A 392 3.38 17.03 -23.81
CA GLY A 392 2.05 16.76 -24.36
C GLY A 392 1.53 15.36 -24.02
N LEU A 393 0.20 15.17 -24.10
CA LEU A 393 -0.45 13.89 -23.77
C LEU A 393 0.14 12.68 -24.50
N LEU A 394 0.36 12.80 -25.81
CA LEU A 394 0.93 11.69 -26.60
C LEU A 394 2.33 11.31 -26.10
N THR A 395 3.13 12.31 -25.72
CA THR A 395 4.46 12.09 -25.15
C THR A 395 4.38 11.40 -23.79
N VAL A 396 3.44 11.76 -22.92
CA VAL A 396 3.21 11.04 -21.65
C VAL A 396 2.85 9.57 -21.92
N VAL A 397 1.97 9.31 -22.89
CA VAL A 397 1.57 7.94 -23.25
C VAL A 397 2.77 7.15 -23.78
N ASP A 398 3.61 7.74 -24.63
CA ASP A 398 4.79 7.05 -25.17
C ASP A 398 5.84 6.80 -24.07
N ILE A 399 6.07 7.76 -23.15
CA ILE A 399 6.94 7.58 -21.97
C ILE A 399 6.41 6.44 -21.11
N ALA A 400 5.11 6.42 -20.84
CA ALA A 400 4.50 5.37 -20.05
C ALA A 400 4.57 4.01 -20.75
N GLY A 401 4.39 3.96 -22.06
CA GLY A 401 4.54 2.71 -22.83
C GLY A 401 5.93 2.10 -22.74
N TYR A 402 6.97 2.90 -22.45
CA TYR A 402 8.32 2.41 -22.18
C TYR A 402 8.56 2.10 -20.70
N ALA A 403 8.18 3.02 -19.82
CA ALA A 403 8.47 2.94 -18.39
C ALA A 403 7.59 1.90 -17.66
N GLU A 404 6.30 1.84 -17.99
CA GLU A 404 5.35 0.94 -17.32
C GLU A 404 5.60 -0.52 -17.67
N THR A 405 6.02 -0.84 -18.90
CA THR A 405 6.34 -2.21 -19.27
C THR A 405 7.56 -2.72 -18.53
N TRP A 406 8.55 -1.87 -18.21
CA TRP A 406 9.65 -2.23 -17.32
C TRP A 406 9.20 -2.49 -15.87
N VAL A 407 8.22 -1.75 -15.36
CA VAL A 407 7.64 -2.00 -14.03
C VAL A 407 6.79 -3.28 -14.03
N GLY A 408 6.12 -3.56 -15.15
CA GLY A 408 5.41 -4.81 -15.37
C GLY A 408 4.02 -4.90 -14.75
N LEU A 409 3.32 -3.77 -14.57
CA LEU A 409 1.96 -3.75 -14.00
C LEU A 409 0.87 -4.22 -14.99
N GLY A 410 1.21 -4.34 -16.28
CA GLY A 410 0.31 -4.80 -17.34
C GLY A 410 -0.72 -3.77 -17.78
N LEU A 411 -0.50 -2.48 -17.47
CA LEU A 411 -1.42 -1.39 -17.79
C LEU A 411 -1.39 -1.02 -19.27
N LEU A 412 -0.21 -1.01 -19.90
CA LEU A 412 -0.01 -0.55 -21.27
C LEU A 412 0.58 -1.61 -22.22
N GLY A 413 1.01 -2.77 -21.71
CA GLY A 413 1.56 -3.84 -22.52
C GLY A 413 1.99 -5.05 -21.71
N SER A 414 2.60 -6.03 -22.38
CA SER A 414 3.31 -7.11 -21.70
C SER A 414 4.54 -6.56 -20.98
N PRO A 415 4.92 -7.10 -19.81
CA PRO A 415 6.15 -6.72 -19.13
C PRO A 415 7.38 -6.87 -20.03
N THR A 416 8.31 -5.92 -19.94
CA THR A 416 9.62 -6.02 -20.57
C THR A 416 10.47 -7.04 -19.83
N GLU A 417 11.20 -7.84 -20.58
CA GLU A 417 12.04 -8.93 -20.08
C GLU A 417 13.52 -8.54 -20.16
N PHE A 418 14.24 -8.63 -19.05
CA PHE A 418 15.69 -8.47 -19.01
C PHE A 418 16.39 -9.79 -19.36
N GLU A 419 17.36 -9.76 -20.28
CA GLU A 419 18.09 -10.95 -20.72
C GLU A 419 19.21 -11.31 -19.75
N ASN A 420 18.99 -12.33 -18.91
CA ASN A 420 19.91 -12.70 -17.83
C ASN A 420 21.32 -13.08 -18.32
N ILE A 421 21.47 -13.48 -19.58
CA ILE A 421 22.77 -13.77 -20.19
C ILE A 421 23.74 -12.57 -20.10
N LEU A 422 23.22 -11.33 -20.05
CA LEU A 422 24.01 -10.11 -19.86
C LEU A 422 24.76 -10.07 -18.51
N LEU A 423 24.27 -10.82 -17.52
CA LEU A 423 24.90 -11.00 -16.21
C LEU A 423 25.45 -12.42 -16.01
N GLY A 424 25.53 -13.23 -17.08
CA GLY A 424 25.99 -14.62 -17.05
C GLY A 424 24.95 -15.64 -16.59
N GLY A 425 23.69 -15.24 -16.48
CA GLY A 425 22.55 -16.11 -16.14
C GLY A 425 21.91 -16.79 -17.37
N GLN A 426 20.73 -17.38 -17.16
CA GLN A 426 19.93 -18.06 -18.19
C GLN A 426 18.51 -17.49 -18.23
N GLY A 427 17.89 -17.52 -19.42
CA GLY A 427 16.53 -17.06 -19.65
C GLY A 427 16.39 -15.54 -19.53
N THR A 428 15.17 -15.11 -19.26
CA THR A 428 14.81 -13.71 -19.06
C THR A 428 14.21 -13.50 -17.67
N LEU A 429 14.08 -12.23 -17.27
CA LEU A 429 13.49 -11.85 -15.99
C LEU A 429 12.63 -10.61 -16.14
N THR A 430 11.37 -10.69 -15.74
CA THR A 430 10.47 -9.53 -15.57
C THR A 430 10.60 -8.95 -14.16
N ALA A 431 10.11 -7.72 -13.95
CA ALA A 431 10.10 -7.09 -12.62
C ALA A 431 9.28 -7.90 -11.58
N GLY A 432 8.18 -8.52 -11.99
CA GLY A 432 7.37 -9.40 -11.14
C GLY A 432 8.12 -10.64 -10.70
N GLU A 433 8.79 -11.33 -11.63
CA GLU A 433 9.62 -12.51 -11.32
C GLU A 433 10.83 -12.13 -10.47
N TRP A 434 11.46 -10.99 -10.76
CA TRP A 434 12.53 -10.43 -9.93
C TRP A 434 12.07 -10.20 -8.50
N TRP A 435 10.91 -9.58 -8.30
CA TRP A 435 10.32 -9.32 -6.98
C TRP A 435 10.06 -10.62 -6.22
N MET A 436 9.48 -11.63 -6.86
CA MET A 436 9.26 -12.94 -6.23
C MET A 436 10.58 -13.61 -5.80
N GLY A 437 11.64 -13.47 -6.58
CA GLY A 437 12.97 -13.99 -6.22
C GLY A 437 13.64 -13.20 -5.09
N ALA A 438 13.54 -11.87 -5.13
CA ALA A 438 14.22 -10.97 -4.20
C ALA A 438 13.49 -10.80 -2.85
N PHE A 439 12.17 -11.01 -2.80
CA PHE A 439 11.36 -10.78 -1.61
C PHE A 439 11.88 -11.54 -0.38
N GLY A 440 12.01 -12.86 -0.47
CA GLY A 440 12.53 -13.69 0.62
C GLY A 440 13.93 -14.26 0.36
N GLY A 441 14.60 -13.81 -0.70
CA GLY A 441 15.86 -14.33 -1.20
C GLY A 441 16.88 -13.24 -1.50
N LEU A 442 17.98 -13.61 -2.16
CA LEU A 442 18.91 -12.64 -2.74
C LEU A 442 18.30 -12.09 -4.03
N ASP A 443 18.57 -10.82 -4.33
CA ASP A 443 18.33 -10.22 -5.64
C ASP A 443 18.89 -11.15 -6.74
N PRO A 444 18.04 -11.67 -7.65
CA PRO A 444 18.46 -12.58 -8.70
C PRO A 444 19.55 -12.02 -9.64
N LEU A 445 19.67 -10.70 -9.73
CA LEU A 445 20.65 -10.01 -10.58
C LEU A 445 21.88 -9.58 -9.79
N ALA A 446 21.70 -8.93 -8.63
CA ALA A 446 22.81 -8.35 -7.87
C ALA A 446 23.44 -9.32 -6.85
N GLY A 447 22.73 -10.38 -6.45
CA GLY A 447 23.20 -11.32 -5.43
C GLY A 447 23.27 -10.74 -4.02
N THR A 448 22.50 -9.69 -3.74
CA THR A 448 22.40 -9.00 -2.44
C THR A 448 20.94 -8.89 -2.00
N TYR A 449 20.68 -8.67 -0.71
CA TYR A 449 19.31 -8.43 -0.24
C TYR A 449 18.82 -7.02 -0.61
N ILE A 450 17.55 -6.91 -0.97
CA ILE A 450 16.88 -5.63 -1.25
C ILE A 450 16.33 -5.00 0.03
N GLU A 451 16.25 -3.67 0.07
CA GLU A 451 15.87 -2.92 1.29
C GLU A 451 14.41 -3.13 1.74
N VAL A 452 13.55 -3.57 0.81
CA VAL A 452 12.10 -3.73 1.03
C VAL A 452 11.66 -5.20 1.12
N GLY A 453 12.57 -6.15 0.93
CA GLY A 453 12.32 -7.59 1.08
C GLY A 453 12.25 -8.02 2.55
N LEU A 454 12.09 -9.32 2.82
CA LEU A 454 12.04 -9.88 4.17
C LEU A 454 13.36 -9.75 4.95
N ASN A 455 14.49 -9.80 4.23
CA ASN A 455 15.84 -9.84 4.80
C ASN A 455 16.41 -8.45 5.10
N ILE A 456 15.63 -7.60 5.76
CA ILE A 456 16.04 -6.26 6.16
C ILE A 456 16.98 -6.37 7.37
N GLY A 457 18.11 -5.65 7.34
CA GLY A 457 19.24 -5.79 8.27
C GLY A 457 18.94 -6.06 9.76
N ASP A 458 18.61 -5.04 10.55
CA ASP A 458 18.50 -5.10 12.03
C ASP A 458 17.30 -5.93 12.56
N TYR A 459 16.56 -6.63 11.68
CA TYR A 459 15.33 -7.34 12.00
C TYR A 459 15.61 -8.81 12.36
N VAL A 460 14.63 -9.46 13.00
CA VAL A 460 14.81 -10.80 13.57
C VAL A 460 14.78 -11.87 12.48
N GLY A 461 15.91 -12.57 12.27
CA GLY A 461 15.98 -13.75 11.42
C GLY A 461 16.50 -13.47 10.00
N MET A 462 16.73 -14.54 9.25
CA MET A 462 17.07 -14.51 7.83
C MET A 462 16.15 -15.49 7.14
N ALA A 463 15.35 -15.00 6.19
CA ALA A 463 14.54 -15.82 5.32
C ALA A 463 15.36 -16.36 4.15
N ALA A 464 15.06 -17.59 3.75
CA ALA A 464 15.59 -18.21 2.54
C ALA A 464 14.44 -18.83 1.75
N LEU A 465 13.60 -17.97 1.17
CA LEU A 465 12.43 -18.39 0.41
C LEU A 465 12.77 -18.61 -1.06
N THR A 466 12.07 -19.57 -1.68
CA THR A 466 12.02 -19.66 -3.15
C THR A 466 10.98 -18.68 -3.69
N ALA A 467 11.06 -18.37 -4.99
CA ALA A 467 10.09 -17.49 -5.65
C ALA A 467 8.66 -18.04 -5.53
N GLU A 468 8.47 -19.36 -5.58
CA GLU A 468 7.15 -19.99 -5.42
C GLU A 468 6.60 -19.83 -4.00
N LYS A 469 7.47 -19.81 -2.98
CA LYS A 469 7.04 -19.57 -1.61
C LYS A 469 6.76 -18.10 -1.34
N ALA A 470 7.53 -17.18 -1.93
CA ALA A 470 7.23 -15.76 -1.90
C ALA A 470 5.86 -15.48 -2.55
N ASP A 471 5.61 -16.07 -3.72
CA ASP A 471 4.32 -15.98 -4.42
C ASP A 471 3.18 -16.51 -3.56
N PHE A 472 3.33 -17.69 -2.97
CA PHE A 472 2.31 -18.25 -2.06
C PHE A 472 2.00 -17.33 -0.86
N ILE A 473 3.04 -16.78 -0.21
CA ILE A 473 2.86 -15.87 0.94
C ILE A 473 2.17 -14.57 0.55
N LEU A 474 2.49 -14.01 -0.62
CA LEU A 474 1.96 -12.71 -1.03
C LEU A 474 0.61 -12.82 -1.74
N ASN A 475 0.40 -13.84 -2.58
CA ASN A 475 -0.66 -13.92 -3.58
C ASN A 475 -1.69 -15.04 -3.37
N ASP A 476 -1.53 -15.94 -2.40
CA ASP A 476 -2.55 -16.98 -2.16
C ASP A 476 -3.94 -16.36 -1.94
N GLU A 477 -4.96 -16.94 -2.58
CA GLU A 477 -6.31 -16.37 -2.59
C GLU A 477 -6.96 -16.30 -1.20
N ASN A 478 -6.53 -17.13 -0.24
CA ASN A 478 -7.12 -17.23 1.08
C ASN A 478 -6.23 -16.65 2.17
N ILE A 479 -4.92 -16.93 2.11
CA ILE A 479 -3.96 -16.54 3.16
C ILE A 479 -2.82 -15.65 2.65
N GLY A 480 -2.90 -15.18 1.41
CA GLY A 480 -1.92 -14.26 0.82
C GLY A 480 -1.98 -12.90 1.49
N LEU A 481 -0.83 -12.27 1.74
CA LEU A 481 -0.77 -10.98 2.43
C LEU A 481 -1.29 -9.80 1.59
N LYS A 482 -1.42 -9.93 0.27
CA LYS A 482 -2.14 -8.95 -0.57
C LYS A 482 -3.66 -9.12 -0.55
N THR A 483 -4.17 -10.11 0.18
CA THR A 483 -5.60 -10.27 0.47
C THR A 483 -5.98 -9.65 1.81
N THR A 484 -7.27 -9.69 2.15
CA THR A 484 -7.76 -9.25 3.46
C THR A 484 -7.18 -10.03 4.64
N PHE A 485 -6.57 -11.20 4.41
CA PHE A 485 -5.89 -11.98 5.45
C PHE A 485 -4.77 -11.21 6.17
N SER A 486 -4.14 -10.24 5.51
CA SER A 486 -3.15 -9.35 6.17
C SER A 486 -3.68 -8.68 7.43
N ARG A 487 -4.99 -8.41 7.51
CA ARG A 487 -5.64 -7.86 8.71
C ARG A 487 -5.64 -8.85 9.87
N GLU A 488 -5.91 -10.11 9.57
CA GLU A 488 -5.87 -11.20 10.55
C GLU A 488 -4.44 -11.46 11.02
N PHE A 489 -3.47 -11.36 10.11
CA PHE A 489 -2.05 -11.45 10.43
C PHE A 489 -1.65 -10.35 11.42
N VAL A 490 -1.99 -9.09 11.13
CA VAL A 490 -1.70 -7.96 12.04
C VAL A 490 -2.47 -8.08 13.35
N TYR A 491 -3.72 -8.56 13.34
CA TYR A 491 -4.44 -8.90 14.56
C TYR A 491 -3.64 -9.90 15.40
N GLY A 492 -3.11 -10.96 14.77
CA GLY A 492 -2.23 -11.93 15.41
C GLY A 492 -1.00 -11.30 16.05
N GLU A 493 -0.30 -10.41 15.34
CA GLU A 493 0.87 -9.69 15.86
C GLU A 493 0.53 -8.80 17.07
N LEU A 494 -0.60 -8.09 17.04
CA LEU A 494 -1.01 -7.15 18.08
C LEU A 494 -1.60 -7.86 19.31
N ALA A 495 -2.43 -8.87 19.10
CA ALA A 495 -3.14 -9.60 20.16
C ALA A 495 -2.31 -10.74 20.76
N GLY A 496 -1.33 -11.27 20.01
CA GLY A 496 -0.59 -12.48 20.37
C GLY A 496 -1.41 -13.77 20.21
N MET A 497 -2.59 -13.69 19.59
CA MET A 497 -3.52 -14.80 19.36
C MET A 497 -4.14 -14.68 17.97
N SER A 498 -4.41 -15.80 17.31
CA SER A 498 -5.20 -15.82 16.07
C SER A 498 -6.66 -15.42 16.33
N LEU A 499 -7.38 -15.08 15.25
CA LEU A 499 -8.83 -15.14 15.28
C LEU A 499 -9.29 -16.58 15.57
N PRO A 500 -10.49 -16.77 16.16
CA PRO A 500 -11.08 -18.10 16.32
C PRO A 500 -11.30 -18.75 14.96
N ASP A 501 -10.95 -20.02 14.82
CA ASP A 501 -11.29 -20.82 13.64
C ASP A 501 -12.79 -21.20 13.60
N GLU A 502 -13.19 -22.00 12.62
CA GLU A 502 -14.58 -22.46 12.44
C GLU A 502 -15.14 -23.22 13.66
N ASP A 503 -14.27 -23.82 14.47
CA ASP A 503 -14.62 -24.52 15.71
C ASP A 503 -14.55 -23.61 16.95
N GLY A 504 -14.23 -22.32 16.76
CA GLY A 504 -14.06 -21.32 17.81
C GLY A 504 -12.74 -21.41 18.56
N VAL A 505 -11.75 -22.14 18.03
CA VAL A 505 -10.44 -22.34 18.66
C VAL A 505 -9.48 -21.24 18.24
N GLN A 506 -8.77 -20.66 19.22
CA GLN A 506 -7.71 -19.69 18.99
C GLN A 506 -6.34 -20.31 19.23
N TRP A 507 -5.36 -19.86 18.45
CA TRP A 507 -3.98 -20.32 18.51
C TRP A 507 -3.07 -19.18 18.98
N VAL A 508 -2.01 -19.53 19.72
CA VAL A 508 -1.00 -18.52 20.13
C VAL A 508 -0.23 -18.08 18.89
N TRP A 509 -0.13 -16.77 18.68
CA TRP A 509 0.57 -16.21 17.53
C TRP A 509 2.08 -16.14 17.80
N HIS A 510 2.83 -17.06 17.20
CA HIS A 510 4.29 -17.17 17.32
C HIS A 510 4.91 -17.76 16.05
N ASP A 511 6.25 -17.74 15.95
CA ASP A 511 7.00 -18.16 14.74
C ASP A 511 6.60 -19.56 14.27
N ALA A 512 6.52 -20.55 15.17
CA ALA A 512 6.11 -21.91 14.79
C ALA A 512 4.68 -22.03 14.23
N TYR A 513 3.76 -21.13 14.59
CA TYR A 513 2.41 -21.13 14.05
C TYR A 513 2.42 -20.56 12.62
N VAL A 514 3.06 -19.40 12.43
CA VAL A 514 3.22 -18.77 11.11
C VAL A 514 4.04 -19.65 10.16
N ALA A 515 5.08 -20.32 10.66
CA ALA A 515 5.86 -21.30 9.93
C ALA A 515 4.98 -22.45 9.41
N SER A 516 4.06 -22.95 10.23
CA SER A 516 3.12 -23.99 9.83
C SER A 516 2.07 -23.51 8.83
N LEU A 517 1.66 -22.24 8.92
CA LEU A 517 0.68 -21.62 8.02
C LEU A 517 1.20 -21.58 6.58
N TYR A 518 2.47 -21.18 6.40
CA TYR A 518 3.08 -21.04 5.06
C TYR A 518 3.97 -22.21 4.64
N ASP A 519 4.15 -23.21 5.51
CA ASP A 519 5.08 -24.32 5.31
C ASP A 519 6.50 -23.80 4.99
N ILE A 520 7.04 -23.03 5.93
CA ILE A 520 8.38 -22.44 5.94
C ILE A 520 9.07 -22.76 7.27
N ASP A 521 10.38 -22.50 7.38
CA ASP A 521 11.09 -22.66 8.65
C ASP A 521 10.78 -21.52 9.64
N GLU A 522 11.04 -21.75 10.94
CA GLU A 522 10.75 -20.77 11.99
C GLU A 522 11.57 -19.46 11.86
N ASP A 523 12.78 -19.51 11.30
CA ASP A 523 13.60 -18.29 11.10
C ASP A 523 13.00 -17.43 9.97
N SER A 524 12.57 -18.05 8.86
CA SER A 524 11.83 -17.38 7.79
C SER A 524 10.49 -16.83 8.27
N ALA A 525 9.78 -17.56 9.14
CA ALA A 525 8.54 -17.08 9.76
C ALA A 525 8.80 -15.89 10.70
N GLY A 526 9.86 -15.92 11.50
CA GLY A 526 10.27 -14.78 12.33
C GLY A 526 10.57 -13.53 11.51
N ALA A 527 11.28 -13.69 10.38
CA ALA A 527 11.54 -12.60 9.44
C ALA A 527 10.26 -12.07 8.80
N LEU A 528 9.33 -12.94 8.38
CA LEU A 528 8.03 -12.55 7.85
C LEU A 528 7.21 -11.74 8.85
N ARG A 529 7.15 -12.20 10.10
CA ARG A 529 6.42 -11.53 11.18
C ARG A 529 7.00 -10.15 11.48
N SER A 530 8.33 -10.06 11.57
CA SER A 530 9.02 -8.77 11.77
C SER A 530 8.83 -7.84 10.58
N TRP A 531 8.83 -8.36 9.35
CA TRP A 531 8.53 -7.58 8.15
C TRP A 531 7.10 -7.04 8.16
N VAL A 532 6.09 -7.85 8.50
CA VAL A 532 4.69 -7.37 8.58
C VAL A 532 4.50 -6.37 9.73
N GLY A 533 4.96 -6.71 10.93
CA GLY A 533 4.71 -5.94 12.15
C GLY A 533 5.61 -4.72 12.30
N ASP A 534 6.93 -4.90 12.22
CA ASP A 534 7.90 -3.85 12.53
C ASP A 534 8.22 -2.96 11.33
N PHE A 535 8.11 -3.48 10.10
CA PHE A 535 8.40 -2.70 8.89
C PHE A 535 7.13 -2.22 8.19
N VAL A 536 6.28 -3.10 7.69
CA VAL A 536 5.09 -2.68 6.92
C VAL A 536 4.12 -1.90 7.81
N PHE A 537 3.71 -2.48 8.94
CA PHE A 537 2.73 -1.83 9.80
C PHE A 537 3.29 -0.57 10.46
N GLU A 538 4.47 -0.61 11.08
CA GLU A 538 5.05 0.53 11.84
C GLU A 538 5.75 1.60 10.98
N VAL A 539 6.25 1.28 9.79
CA VAL A 539 7.00 2.24 8.95
C VAL A 539 6.23 2.57 7.66
N VAL A 540 5.85 1.56 6.88
CA VAL A 540 5.25 1.76 5.55
C VAL A 540 3.83 2.35 5.64
N MET A 541 2.98 1.81 6.51
CA MET A 541 1.58 2.25 6.59
C MET A 541 1.42 3.72 7.00
N PRO A 542 2.13 4.26 8.02
CA PRO A 542 2.13 5.69 8.31
C PRO A 542 2.50 6.55 7.10
N VAL A 543 3.58 6.19 6.40
CA VAL A 543 4.04 6.90 5.20
C VAL A 543 2.98 6.89 4.12
N LEU A 544 2.40 5.72 3.85
CA LEU A 544 1.41 5.55 2.79
C LEU A 544 0.11 6.31 3.08
N ILE A 545 -0.41 6.25 4.31
CA ILE A 545 -1.63 6.97 4.68
C ILE A 545 -1.42 8.47 4.53
N THR A 546 -0.30 8.99 5.06
CA THR A 546 0.03 10.42 4.92
C THR A 546 0.20 10.81 3.45
N PHE A 547 0.84 9.97 2.64
CA PHE A 547 1.02 10.20 1.21
C PHE A 547 -0.31 10.21 0.43
N LEU A 548 -1.19 9.24 0.67
CA LEU A 548 -2.44 9.07 -0.08
C LEU A 548 -3.58 10.00 0.38
N SER A 549 -3.56 10.48 1.61
CA SER A 549 -4.71 11.19 2.20
C SER A 549 -4.35 12.44 2.99
N GLY A 550 -3.08 12.65 3.33
CA GLY A 550 -2.65 13.70 4.25
C GLY A 550 -2.95 13.40 5.73
N ASN A 551 -3.62 12.28 6.04
CA ASN A 551 -3.90 11.89 7.42
C ASN A 551 -2.59 11.56 8.16
N THR A 552 -2.57 11.89 9.45
CA THR A 552 -1.45 11.63 10.36
C THR A 552 -1.98 11.08 11.68
N GLU A 553 -1.09 10.60 12.55
CA GLU A 553 -1.46 10.08 13.88
C GLU A 553 -2.14 11.12 14.76
N TYR A 554 -1.83 12.40 14.59
CA TYR A 554 -2.45 13.52 15.28
C TYR A 554 -2.85 14.55 14.26
N TYR A 555 -4.09 15.04 14.27
CA TYR A 555 -4.50 16.06 13.31
C TYR A 555 -5.51 17.03 13.93
N SER A 556 -5.79 18.08 13.15
CA SER A 556 -6.69 19.16 13.53
C SER A 556 -7.96 19.10 12.69
N MET A 557 -9.11 19.13 13.34
CA MET A 557 -10.39 19.37 12.68
C MET A 557 -11.40 19.97 13.68
N PRO A 558 -12.53 20.53 13.21
CA PRO A 558 -13.54 21.09 14.10
C PRO A 558 -14.15 20.06 15.05
N ILE A 559 -14.54 20.47 16.26
CA ILE A 559 -15.12 19.56 17.27
C ILE A 559 -16.42 18.90 16.79
N THR A 560 -17.23 19.59 15.99
CA THR A 560 -18.46 19.03 15.42
C THR A 560 -18.18 17.82 14.53
N HIS A 561 -17.07 17.84 13.79
CA HIS A 561 -16.66 16.71 12.96
C HIS A 561 -16.20 15.51 13.80
N TRP A 562 -15.51 15.76 14.93
CA TRP A 562 -15.13 14.70 15.86
C TRP A 562 -16.35 13.99 16.45
N LEU A 563 -17.35 14.76 16.90
CA LEU A 563 -18.51 14.22 17.59
C LEU A 563 -19.52 13.56 16.63
N PHE A 564 -19.87 14.28 15.56
CA PHE A 564 -21.05 13.94 14.75
C PHE A 564 -20.71 13.47 13.33
N GLY A 565 -19.43 13.37 13.05
CA GLY A 565 -18.90 12.61 11.94
C GLY A 565 -18.23 13.43 10.85
N PHE A 566 -17.42 12.72 10.08
CA PHE A 566 -16.60 13.26 9.01
C PHE A 566 -16.32 12.20 7.96
N SER A 567 -16.00 12.66 6.76
CA SER A 567 -15.50 11.80 5.69
C SER A 567 -14.00 11.61 5.87
N ASP A 568 -13.59 10.38 6.16
CA ASP A 568 -12.21 10.00 6.32
C ASP A 568 -11.52 9.76 4.97
N ALA A 569 -10.56 10.62 4.66
CA ALA A 569 -9.82 10.57 3.41
C ALA A 569 -8.98 9.28 3.27
N ALA A 570 -8.40 8.75 4.36
CA ALA A 570 -7.62 7.52 4.28
C ALA A 570 -8.48 6.31 3.91
N SER A 571 -9.64 6.17 4.55
CA SER A 571 -10.62 5.12 4.22
C SER A 571 -11.09 5.23 2.77
N ALA A 572 -11.38 6.45 2.30
CA ALA A 572 -11.72 6.70 0.89
C ALA A 572 -10.59 6.28 -0.06
N SER A 573 -9.34 6.62 0.24
CA SER A 573 -8.16 6.28 -0.58
C SER A 573 -7.93 4.76 -0.67
N PHE A 574 -8.34 4.00 0.34
CA PHE A 574 -8.32 2.53 0.31
C PHE A 574 -9.61 1.90 -0.25
N GLY A 575 -10.57 2.71 -0.71
CA GLY A 575 -11.82 2.23 -1.30
C GLY A 575 -12.88 1.77 -0.28
N PHE A 576 -12.74 2.13 0.99
CA PHE A 576 -13.74 1.86 2.02
C PHE A 576 -14.80 2.96 2.09
N PHE A 577 -15.94 2.65 2.72
CA PHE A 577 -16.93 3.66 3.08
C PHE A 577 -16.28 4.68 4.04
N PRO A 578 -16.22 5.97 3.67
CA PRO A 578 -15.35 6.92 4.37
C PRO A 578 -16.01 7.59 5.57
N TRP A 579 -17.32 7.49 5.75
CA TRP A 579 -18.00 8.22 6.81
C TRP A 579 -17.95 7.48 8.14
N VAL A 580 -17.55 8.22 9.18
CA VAL A 580 -17.45 7.74 10.56
C VAL A 580 -18.05 8.76 11.53
N SER A 581 -18.47 8.33 12.70
CA SER A 581 -19.00 9.18 13.78
C SER A 581 -18.71 8.55 15.15
N LEU A 582 -18.64 9.36 16.20
CA LEU A 582 -18.60 8.89 17.59
C LEU A 582 -20.01 8.70 18.18
N GLU A 583 -20.97 9.51 17.71
CA GLU A 583 -22.37 9.45 18.15
C GLU A 583 -23.28 8.85 17.07
N THR A 584 -24.43 8.29 17.50
CA THR A 584 -25.45 7.73 16.60
C THR A 584 -26.36 8.85 16.11
N ASN A 585 -26.26 9.22 14.83
CA ASN A 585 -26.96 10.40 14.30
C ASN A 585 -27.94 9.99 13.20
N MET A 586 -28.90 10.86 12.87
CA MET A 586 -29.71 10.63 11.66
C MET A 586 -28.83 10.59 10.41
N THR A 587 -27.85 11.49 10.33
CA THR A 587 -26.90 11.62 9.21
C THR A 587 -25.54 12.04 9.73
N PHE A 588 -24.48 11.73 8.98
CA PHE A 588 -23.15 12.27 9.28
C PHE A 588 -23.14 13.79 9.07
N TYR A 589 -22.46 14.52 9.94
CA TYR A 589 -22.37 15.96 9.83
C TYR A 589 -21.75 16.40 8.49
N GLY A 590 -22.40 17.33 7.79
CA GLY A 590 -21.93 17.84 6.50
C GLY A 590 -21.98 16.86 5.33
N SER A 591 -22.68 15.73 5.46
CA SER A 591 -22.72 14.67 4.45
C SER A 591 -23.78 14.82 3.35
N ASP A 592 -24.54 15.93 3.35
CA ASP A 592 -25.68 16.13 2.45
C ASP A 592 -26.73 15.00 2.49
N GLY A 593 -26.90 14.37 3.67
CA GLY A 593 -27.99 13.42 3.93
C GLY A 593 -27.60 11.95 3.94
N ILE A 594 -26.31 11.63 4.03
CA ILE A 594 -25.86 10.23 4.19
C ILE A 594 -26.17 9.79 5.61
N GLY A 595 -27.07 8.81 5.75
CA GLY A 595 -27.43 8.24 7.04
C GLY A 595 -26.25 7.51 7.68
N THR A 596 -26.22 7.41 9.01
CA THR A 596 -25.20 6.62 9.73
C THR A 596 -25.47 5.11 9.69
N GLY A 597 -26.31 4.65 8.76
CA GLY A 597 -26.78 3.28 8.66
C GLY A 597 -27.99 3.01 9.55
N ASP A 598 -28.14 1.74 9.90
CA ASP A 598 -29.32 1.19 10.56
C ASP A 598 -29.36 1.62 12.02
N PHE A 599 -30.50 2.13 12.45
CA PHE A 599 -30.69 2.50 13.85
C PHE A 599 -30.78 1.23 14.70
N SER A 600 -30.01 1.20 15.79
CA SER A 600 -30.10 0.11 16.76
C SER A 600 -31.53 -0.03 17.27
N ALA A 601 -32.01 -1.28 17.33
CA ALA A 601 -33.23 -1.64 18.04
C ALA A 601 -32.89 -2.01 19.48
N TYR A 602 -33.67 -1.51 20.43
CA TYR A 602 -33.48 -1.72 21.85
C TYR A 602 -34.70 -2.39 22.44
N LYS A 603 -34.50 -3.52 23.11
CA LYS A 603 -35.53 -4.17 23.93
C LYS A 603 -35.33 -3.76 25.39
N MET A 604 -36.35 -3.18 26.01
CA MET A 604 -36.32 -2.65 27.37
C MET A 604 -37.43 -3.30 28.21
N SER A 605 -37.17 -3.52 29.50
CA SER A 605 -38.16 -4.06 30.44
C SER A 605 -39.16 -2.99 30.89
N THR A 606 -40.44 -3.34 30.95
CA THR A 606 -41.54 -2.44 31.34
C THR A 606 -42.12 -2.76 32.72
N ALA A 607 -41.66 -3.84 33.37
CA ALA A 607 -42.10 -4.27 34.69
C ALA A 607 -40.97 -4.76 35.61
N GLY A 608 -41.29 -4.93 36.90
CA GLY A 608 -40.37 -5.50 37.90
C GLY A 608 -39.22 -4.57 38.32
N GLU A 609 -38.20 -5.14 38.98
CA GLU A 609 -37.00 -4.42 39.46
C GLU A 609 -36.08 -3.96 38.31
N THR A 610 -36.30 -4.48 37.09
CA THR A 610 -35.56 -4.13 35.88
C THR A 610 -36.30 -3.12 35.00
N LYS A 611 -37.45 -2.59 35.44
CA LYS A 611 -38.23 -1.59 34.70
C LYS A 611 -37.36 -0.42 34.23
N GLY A 612 -37.41 -0.11 32.94
CA GLY A 612 -36.59 0.91 32.29
C GLY A 612 -35.17 0.46 31.91
N GLN A 613 -34.77 -0.79 32.21
CA GLN A 613 -33.44 -1.31 31.87
C GLN A 613 -33.46 -1.99 30.49
N ARG A 614 -32.40 -1.74 29.71
CA ARG A 614 -32.15 -2.42 28.44
C ARG A 614 -31.87 -3.90 28.68
N LEU A 615 -32.69 -4.75 28.06
CA LEU A 615 -32.58 -6.21 28.09
C LEU A 615 -31.75 -6.75 26.92
N ALA A 616 -31.90 -6.15 25.73
CA ALA A 616 -31.18 -6.54 24.52
C ALA A 616 -31.00 -5.37 23.54
N GLN A 617 -30.06 -5.50 22.63
CA GLN A 617 -29.79 -4.58 21.52
C GLN A 617 -29.59 -5.38 20.24
N GLY A 618 -30.17 -4.93 19.13
CA GLY A 618 -30.03 -5.51 17.80
C GLY A 618 -30.05 -4.43 16.71
N TYR A 619 -30.13 -4.84 15.45
CA TYR A 619 -30.19 -3.97 14.26
C TYR A 619 -31.45 -4.32 13.45
N ILE A 620 -32.03 -3.37 12.72
CA ILE A 620 -33.21 -3.58 11.88
C ILE A 620 -32.75 -3.72 10.43
N ASN A 621 -33.28 -4.67 9.65
CA ASN A 621 -33.16 -4.68 8.19
C ASN A 621 -33.61 -3.35 7.59
N SER A 622 -32.65 -2.51 7.17
CA SER A 622 -32.94 -1.21 6.57
C SER A 622 -32.92 -1.18 5.03
N ASP A 623 -32.38 -2.21 4.38
CA ASP A 623 -32.21 -2.23 2.92
C ASP A 623 -33.47 -2.72 2.17
N GLY A 624 -34.41 -3.30 2.92
CA GLY A 624 -35.72 -3.74 2.44
C GLY A 624 -35.69 -5.05 1.67
N ASP A 625 -34.65 -5.87 1.83
CA ASP A 625 -34.48 -7.15 1.12
C ASP A 625 -35.27 -8.33 1.75
N GLY A 626 -35.77 -8.17 2.98
CA GLY A 626 -36.51 -9.16 3.74
C GLY A 626 -35.68 -10.12 4.62
N LEU A 627 -34.37 -9.87 4.81
CA LEU A 627 -33.45 -10.63 5.68
C LEU A 627 -32.77 -9.72 6.73
N CYS A 628 -32.56 -10.21 7.94
CA CYS A 628 -31.90 -9.53 9.04
C CYS A 628 -30.41 -9.92 9.02
N ASP A 629 -29.52 -8.92 8.98
CA ASP A 629 -28.09 -9.12 8.76
C ASP A 629 -27.41 -10.02 9.80
N TYR A 630 -27.90 -10.02 11.06
CA TYR A 630 -27.62 -11.06 12.05
C TYR A 630 -28.61 -11.05 13.22
N ASP A 631 -28.73 -12.17 13.94
CA ASP A 631 -29.71 -12.33 15.03
C ASP A 631 -29.11 -13.03 16.28
N TYR A 632 -29.80 -12.88 17.41
CA TYR A 632 -29.54 -13.57 18.69
C TYR A 632 -30.82 -14.23 19.20
N ASP A 633 -30.73 -15.47 19.67
CA ASP A 633 -31.92 -16.14 20.22
C ASP A 633 -32.43 -15.48 21.52
N SER A 634 -33.60 -15.90 21.98
CA SER A 634 -34.24 -15.39 23.20
C SER A 634 -33.44 -15.60 24.50
N SER A 635 -32.27 -16.26 24.42
CA SER A 635 -31.31 -16.41 25.51
C SER A 635 -30.00 -15.65 25.31
N GLY A 636 -29.87 -14.86 24.24
CA GLY A 636 -28.72 -14.02 23.92
C GLY A 636 -27.59 -14.75 23.20
N VAL A 637 -27.87 -15.87 22.52
CA VAL A 637 -26.87 -16.64 21.75
C VAL A 637 -26.93 -16.28 20.27
N PHE A 638 -25.78 -15.96 19.68
CA PHE A 638 -25.64 -15.62 18.26
C PHE A 638 -26.13 -16.75 17.34
N ILE A 639 -26.99 -16.44 16.36
CA ILE A 639 -27.67 -17.44 15.51
C ILE A 639 -27.32 -17.35 14.02
N GLY A 640 -26.54 -16.36 13.58
CA GLY A 640 -25.96 -16.30 12.23
C GLY A 640 -26.24 -14.98 11.50
N TYR A 641 -25.80 -14.91 10.24
CA TYR A 641 -26.00 -13.77 9.34
C TYR A 641 -27.12 -14.05 8.30
N ASP A 642 -27.69 -13.01 7.68
CA ASP A 642 -28.68 -13.06 6.59
C ASP A 642 -29.92 -13.93 6.88
N LEU A 643 -30.50 -13.81 8.07
CA LEU A 643 -31.62 -14.62 8.53
C LEU A 643 -32.98 -14.03 8.11
N PRO A 644 -34.02 -14.82 7.84
CA PRO A 644 -35.35 -14.26 7.55
C PRO A 644 -35.85 -13.47 8.77
N CYS A 645 -36.17 -12.19 8.60
CA CYS A 645 -36.77 -11.40 9.67
C CYS A 645 -38.16 -11.97 10.03
N GLU A 646 -38.41 -12.28 11.30
CA GLU A 646 -39.77 -12.50 11.82
C GLU A 646 -40.45 -11.18 12.19
#